data_AF-A0A928E3F4-F1
#
_entry.id   AF-A0A928E3F4-F1
#
_cell.length_a   1.000
_cell.length_b   1.000
_cell.length_c   1.000
_cell.angle_alpha   90.00
_cell.angle_beta   90.00
_cell.angle_gamma   90.00
#
_symmetry.space_group_name_H-M   'P 1'
#
loop_
_entity.id
_entity.type
_entity.pdbx_description
1 polymer ?
#
loop_
_entity_poly.entity_id
_entity_poly.type
_entity_poly.pdbx_seq_one_letter_code
_entity_poly.pdbx_strand_id
1 'polypeptide(L)'
;MASNFLETATVNHNFREYGYEKVLAELNADMEENNRKIAHLHQMAQSVSDTPTKVQLEAEYKQCLDMKASLTDGLTLIKEYPEEFPVLYSMIAREDTSQSGVKFELNEVLAHTDEIVTEAQDVMPKGKQLELTCELPDAGKFGIVVTPYDKAGENDEQFKARINFEEDTVAKLNEARLKTILEFCEKKGISVYDMTFPYKDGLVDVDEKLFELTQKFLQNRREEDAQNSGPTPEDDTQEKFVMLEAEVKPLEHSANDNKPRKAKKEVTLADMIDEMTDFIENDLKKTKGFSYFVRTKNIDGLQTYVFSLYDKPNRDNEKLDGKKDKNGFHVPTYAYRLYVAQNPKTGKFSFGYATPGGKKMDDTMAGDFVGVMKKTGVTHLHFHNVSSANKGVWMMACAEKGIVPIGISLNTAKARAMVEVARKKLSTEEFVTFKYRLADQMLENAQNKCKDKSDPNFGLSKSERDFISGLKTAKNFDNFRIAYEDGLYGRVLDQIDIGSKDSEKGAATTFGSMRALKSVFDIYFGHHDKTFGQRLAEIKETLPQEEYEKLLAISPDKKMVDLSTQDFVLIYDTILDRHIQNAETDILQAYSRELKRKPRRADGIVLASDLFPRAKGAVNEINITLSRNGIDTLTLPLEHKGLEFARPDELNEIQQTNTNQQQPLINQGAQNAR
;
A
#
# COMPACT_ATOMS: atom_id res chain seq x y z
N MET A 1 29.01 23.85 2.15
CA MET A 1 28.56 24.58 0.95
C MET A 1 27.07 24.71 1.07
N ALA A 2 26.53 25.93 0.96
CA ALA A 2 25.10 26.18 1.04
C ALA A 2 24.46 25.53 -0.19
N SER A 3 23.66 24.49 0.02
CA SER A 3 23.05 23.74 -1.06
C SER A 3 21.74 24.41 -1.44
N ASN A 4 21.75 25.16 -2.53
CA ASN A 4 20.53 25.70 -3.13
C ASN A 4 19.87 24.58 -3.93
N PHE A 5 18.81 23.98 -3.39
CA PHE A 5 18.10 22.89 -4.08
C PHE A 5 16.59 22.94 -3.91
N LEU A 6 15.90 22.31 -4.87
CA LEU A 6 14.45 22.08 -4.85
C LEU A 6 14.20 20.58 -4.62
N GLU A 7 13.20 20.22 -3.81
CA GLU A 7 12.82 18.81 -3.56
C GLU A 7 11.38 18.53 -4.03
N THR A 8 11.18 17.43 -4.74
CA THR A 8 9.84 16.97 -5.18
C THR A 8 9.64 15.51 -4.85
N ALA A 9 8.43 15.13 -4.46
CA ALA A 9 8.08 13.78 -4.03
C ALA A 9 7.52 12.90 -5.16
N THR A 10 7.34 13.45 -6.37
CA THR A 10 6.64 12.77 -7.46
C THR A 10 7.55 12.64 -8.68
N VAL A 11 8.08 11.44 -8.91
CA VAL A 11 8.77 11.06 -10.15
C VAL A 11 7.95 10.00 -10.86
N ASN A 12 7.62 10.21 -12.13
CA ASN A 12 6.76 9.31 -12.91
C ASN A 12 7.46 7.97 -13.21
N HIS A 13 6.76 6.85 -12.97
CA HIS A 13 7.30 5.48 -13.11
C HIS A 13 7.23 4.89 -14.54
N ASN A 14 6.65 5.58 -15.52
CA ASN A 14 6.58 5.13 -16.93
C ASN A 14 7.94 5.12 -17.67
N PHE A 15 9.03 5.17 -16.93
CA PHE A 15 10.40 5.25 -17.43
C PHE A 15 11.19 3.94 -17.29
N ARG A 16 10.56 2.88 -16.73
CA ARG A 16 11.22 1.60 -16.38
C ARG A 16 11.62 0.68 -17.54
N GLU A 17 11.11 0.85 -18.77
CA GLU A 17 11.25 -0.24 -19.74
C GLU A 17 12.58 -0.34 -20.52
N TYR A 18 13.48 0.66 -20.58
CA TYR A 18 14.64 0.59 -21.54
C TYR A 18 15.92 1.40 -21.19
N GLY A 19 16.25 1.65 -19.91
CA GLY A 19 17.32 2.60 -19.53
C GLY A 19 18.75 2.07 -19.52
N TYR A 20 19.08 1.18 -18.57
CA TYR A 20 20.47 0.79 -18.24
C TYR A 20 21.26 0.22 -19.43
N GLU A 21 20.74 -0.81 -20.10
CA GLU A 21 21.44 -1.47 -21.20
C GLU A 21 21.71 -0.52 -22.37
N LYS A 22 20.78 0.43 -22.61
CA LYS A 22 20.90 1.43 -23.66
C LYS A 22 21.96 2.48 -23.32
N VAL A 23 21.95 3.04 -22.11
CA VAL A 23 22.98 4.01 -21.68
C VAL A 23 24.37 3.37 -21.65
N LEU A 24 24.45 2.11 -21.18
CA LEU A 24 25.70 1.36 -21.20
C LEU A 24 26.20 1.15 -22.63
N ALA A 25 25.33 0.81 -23.58
CA ALA A 25 25.69 0.66 -24.99
C ALA A 25 26.15 1.99 -25.62
N GLU A 26 25.45 3.10 -25.33
CA GLU A 26 25.79 4.44 -25.82
C GLU A 26 27.15 4.92 -25.28
N LEU A 27 27.40 4.80 -23.99
CA LEU A 27 28.69 5.19 -23.41
C LEU A 27 29.85 4.34 -23.93
N ASN A 28 29.63 3.04 -24.19
CA ASN A 28 30.64 2.20 -24.84
C ASN A 28 30.89 2.64 -26.30
N ALA A 29 29.83 3.00 -27.04
CA ALA A 29 29.96 3.51 -28.40
C ALA A 29 30.70 4.87 -28.45
N ASP A 30 30.37 5.79 -27.54
CA ASP A 30 31.03 7.09 -27.40
C ASP A 30 32.51 6.92 -27.00
N MET A 31 32.80 5.97 -26.10
CA MET A 31 34.17 5.60 -25.73
C MET A 31 34.96 5.07 -26.93
N GLU A 32 34.36 4.21 -27.77
CA GLU A 32 34.99 3.70 -28.98
C GLU A 32 35.21 4.80 -30.04
N GLU A 33 34.25 5.71 -30.22
CA GLU A 33 34.40 6.86 -31.12
C GLU A 33 35.49 7.82 -30.64
N ASN A 34 35.50 8.16 -29.35
CA ASN A 34 36.49 9.04 -28.77
C ASN A 34 37.90 8.43 -28.83
N ASN A 35 38.04 7.12 -28.58
CA ASN A 35 39.32 6.43 -28.76
C ASN A 35 39.81 6.47 -30.23
N ARG A 36 38.90 6.38 -31.21
CA ARG A 36 39.24 6.56 -32.63
C ARG A 36 39.70 7.99 -32.93
N LYS A 37 39.02 9.01 -32.39
CA LYS A 37 39.42 10.42 -32.52
C LYS A 37 40.79 10.70 -31.89
N ILE A 38 41.05 10.18 -30.69
CA ILE A 38 42.35 10.29 -30.01
C ILE A 38 43.46 9.69 -30.88
N ALA A 39 43.26 8.49 -31.42
CA ALA A 39 44.25 7.84 -32.28
C ALA A 39 44.53 8.65 -33.56
N HIS A 40 43.48 9.18 -34.19
CA HIS A 40 43.59 10.00 -35.40
C HIS A 40 44.29 11.35 -35.13
N LEU A 41 43.89 12.07 -34.08
CA LEU A 41 44.51 13.34 -33.68
C LEU A 41 45.98 13.15 -33.28
N HIS A 42 46.32 12.04 -32.60
CA HIS A 42 47.70 11.71 -32.26
C HIS A 42 48.57 11.49 -33.50
N GLN A 43 48.03 10.79 -34.52
CA GLN A 43 48.71 10.55 -35.80
C GLN A 43 48.88 11.86 -36.61
N MET A 44 47.87 12.73 -36.61
CA MET A 44 47.95 14.05 -37.26
C MET A 44 48.96 14.97 -36.56
N ALA A 45 48.95 15.05 -35.23
CA ALA A 45 49.89 15.88 -34.47
C ALA A 45 51.36 15.45 -34.66
N GLN A 46 51.62 14.17 -34.97
CA GLN A 46 52.94 13.66 -35.31
C GLN A 46 53.41 14.00 -36.74
N SER A 47 52.49 14.34 -37.66
CA SER A 47 52.78 14.58 -39.08
C SER A 47 52.75 16.07 -39.48
N VAL A 48 52.26 16.95 -38.61
CA VAL A 48 52.18 18.40 -38.84
C VAL A 48 53.42 19.10 -38.27
N SER A 49 54.12 19.88 -39.10
CA SER A 49 55.29 20.69 -38.72
C SER A 49 54.97 22.16 -38.45
N ASP A 50 53.79 22.63 -38.87
CA ASP A 50 53.34 24.00 -38.69
C ASP A 50 52.86 24.26 -37.24
N THR A 51 53.43 25.27 -36.59
CA THR A 51 53.28 25.49 -35.14
C THR A 51 51.86 25.87 -34.70
N PRO A 52 51.14 26.79 -35.37
CA PRO A 52 49.76 27.13 -35.01
C PRO A 52 48.79 25.96 -35.15
N THR A 53 48.92 25.20 -36.24
CA THR A 53 48.08 24.02 -36.52
C THR A 53 48.35 22.90 -35.50
N LYS A 54 49.62 22.71 -35.12
CA LYS A 54 50.01 21.74 -34.08
C LYS A 54 49.44 22.09 -32.71
N VAL A 55 49.47 23.36 -32.32
CA VAL A 55 48.88 23.83 -31.04
C VAL A 55 47.37 23.61 -31.00
N GLN A 56 46.66 23.83 -32.11
CA GLN A 56 45.21 23.54 -32.20
C GLN A 56 44.92 22.03 -32.06
N LEU A 57 45.66 21.19 -32.77
CA LEU A 57 45.51 19.73 -32.69
C LEU A 57 45.86 19.19 -31.28
N GLU A 58 46.86 19.75 -30.60
CA GLU A 58 47.21 19.40 -29.23
C GLU A 58 46.11 19.81 -28.23
N ALA A 59 45.43 20.95 -28.46
CA ALA A 59 44.29 21.37 -27.65
C ALA A 59 43.07 20.45 -27.84
N GLU A 60 42.74 20.09 -29.09
CA GLU A 60 41.67 19.12 -29.40
C GLU A 60 41.98 17.73 -28.84
N TYR A 61 43.25 17.30 -28.93
CA TYR A 61 43.71 16.03 -28.36
C TYR A 61 43.54 16.00 -26.84
N LYS A 62 43.91 17.10 -26.15
CA LYS A 62 43.73 17.23 -24.71
C LYS A 62 42.24 17.19 -24.33
N GLN A 63 41.38 17.86 -25.08
CA GLN A 63 39.93 17.82 -24.88
C GLN A 63 39.37 16.39 -25.04
N CYS A 64 39.86 15.62 -26.00
CA CYS A 64 39.46 14.23 -26.18
C CYS A 64 39.95 13.33 -25.03
N LEU A 65 41.14 13.60 -24.45
CA LEU A 65 41.62 12.89 -23.25
C LEU A 65 40.78 13.20 -22.02
N ASP A 66 40.40 14.45 -21.81
CA ASP A 66 39.52 14.87 -20.70
C ASP A 66 38.13 14.22 -20.86
N MET A 67 37.59 14.17 -22.08
CA MET A 67 36.36 13.45 -22.40
C MET A 67 36.47 11.95 -22.12
N LYS A 68 37.63 11.33 -22.42
CA LYS A 68 37.87 9.91 -22.15
C LYS A 68 37.86 9.62 -20.64
N ALA A 69 38.41 10.52 -19.82
CA ALA A 69 38.36 10.39 -18.37
C ALA A 69 36.90 10.43 -17.88
N SER A 70 36.13 11.43 -18.28
CA SER A 70 34.70 11.57 -17.91
C SER A 70 33.85 10.35 -18.37
N LEU A 71 34.05 9.85 -19.60
CA LEU A 71 33.37 8.63 -20.07
C LEU A 71 33.78 7.37 -19.28
N THR A 72 35.03 7.30 -18.81
CA THR A 72 35.51 6.18 -18.00
C THR A 72 34.87 6.19 -16.61
N ASP A 73 34.77 7.38 -16.01
CA ASP A 73 34.12 7.58 -14.72
C ASP A 73 32.62 7.25 -14.81
N GLY A 74 31.92 7.73 -15.85
CA GLY A 74 30.52 7.40 -16.10
C GLY A 74 30.27 5.89 -16.33
N LEU A 75 31.14 5.21 -17.08
CA LEU A 75 31.08 3.75 -17.25
C LEU A 75 31.36 2.98 -15.95
N THR A 76 32.19 3.53 -15.07
CA THR A 76 32.48 2.93 -13.76
C THR A 76 31.27 3.04 -12.85
N LEU A 77 30.67 4.23 -12.74
CA LEU A 77 29.50 4.49 -11.90
C LEU A 77 28.27 3.70 -12.34
N ILE A 78 28.02 3.58 -13.65
CA ILE A 78 26.88 2.77 -14.15
C ILE A 78 27.06 1.29 -13.82
N LYS A 79 28.30 0.77 -13.85
CA LYS A 79 28.59 -0.61 -13.47
C LYS A 79 28.53 -0.84 -11.96
N GLU A 80 28.85 0.19 -11.17
CA GLU A 80 28.74 0.16 -9.71
C GLU A 80 27.28 0.16 -9.26
N TYR A 81 26.40 0.89 -9.95
CA TYR A 81 24.99 1.07 -9.58
C TYR A 81 23.98 0.62 -10.67
N PRO A 82 24.01 -0.63 -11.16
CA PRO A 82 23.31 -1.03 -12.38
C PRO A 82 21.78 -0.93 -12.32
N GLU A 83 21.19 -1.16 -11.14
CA GLU A 83 19.73 -1.20 -10.94
C GLU A 83 19.21 -0.17 -9.91
N GLU A 84 20.11 0.60 -9.31
CA GLU A 84 19.77 1.47 -8.16
C GLU A 84 19.17 2.81 -8.59
N PHE A 85 19.49 3.31 -9.80
CA PHE A 85 19.07 4.63 -10.29
C PHE A 85 18.39 4.60 -11.67
N PRO A 86 17.36 3.76 -11.88
CA PRO A 86 16.75 3.54 -13.21
C PRO A 86 16.14 4.81 -13.82
N VAL A 87 15.70 5.75 -12.97
CA VAL A 87 15.19 7.06 -13.39
C VAL A 87 16.28 7.87 -14.09
N LEU A 88 17.48 7.97 -13.51
CA LEU A 88 18.58 8.74 -14.08
C LEU A 88 19.01 8.16 -15.43
N TYR A 89 19.10 6.83 -15.53
CA TYR A 89 19.44 6.15 -16.78
C TYR A 89 18.38 6.38 -17.87
N SER A 90 17.11 6.39 -17.50
CA SER A 90 16.03 6.67 -18.46
C SER A 90 16.06 8.11 -19.01
N MET A 91 16.57 9.07 -18.22
CA MET A 91 16.69 10.47 -18.64
C MET A 91 17.73 10.64 -19.74
N ILE A 92 18.86 9.93 -19.59
CA ILE A 92 19.95 9.86 -20.55
C ILE A 92 19.47 9.12 -21.83
N ALA A 93 18.96 7.90 -21.69
CA ALA A 93 18.56 7.03 -22.81
C ALA A 93 17.46 7.60 -23.73
N ARG A 94 16.67 8.57 -23.27
CA ARG A 94 15.57 9.18 -24.05
C ARG A 94 15.97 10.46 -24.77
N GLU A 95 17.18 10.95 -24.56
CA GLU A 95 17.69 12.11 -25.26
C GLU A 95 18.55 11.65 -26.44
N ASP A 96 18.24 12.12 -27.64
CA ASP A 96 19.17 11.99 -28.76
C ASP A 96 20.23 13.10 -28.59
N THR A 97 21.28 12.79 -27.83
CA THR A 97 22.37 13.73 -27.47
C THR A 97 23.02 14.37 -28.70
N SER A 98 22.88 13.75 -29.87
CA SER A 98 23.35 14.25 -31.16
C SER A 98 22.52 15.42 -31.73
N GLN A 99 21.25 15.58 -31.33
CA GLN A 99 20.33 16.59 -31.87
C GLN A 99 19.89 17.67 -30.88
N SER A 100 19.90 17.39 -29.57
CA SER A 100 19.33 18.30 -28.55
C SER A 100 20.33 19.31 -27.96
N GLY A 101 21.63 19.06 -28.10
CA GLY A 101 22.68 19.89 -27.49
C GLY A 101 22.77 19.80 -25.97
N VAL A 102 21.99 18.91 -25.34
CA VAL A 102 22.01 18.67 -23.88
C VAL A 102 23.16 17.72 -23.54
N LYS A 103 23.96 18.08 -22.53
CA LYS A 103 25.00 17.18 -22.02
C LYS A 103 24.62 16.60 -20.66
N PHE A 104 24.97 15.33 -20.48
CA PHE A 104 24.76 14.59 -19.24
C PHE A 104 26.11 14.11 -18.71
N GLU A 105 26.29 14.24 -17.39
CA GLU A 105 27.44 13.70 -16.68
C GLU A 105 26.95 13.05 -15.38
N LEU A 106 27.42 11.84 -15.08
CA LEU A 106 27.11 11.14 -13.84
C LEU A 106 28.23 11.38 -12.83
N ASN A 107 27.85 11.82 -11.63
CA ASN A 107 28.78 12.16 -10.56
C ASN A 107 28.35 11.49 -9.24
N GLU A 108 29.32 11.09 -8.43
CA GLU A 108 29.04 10.64 -7.06
C GLU A 108 29.09 11.83 -6.10
N VAL A 109 28.02 12.00 -5.32
CA VAL A 109 27.86 13.09 -4.34
C VAL A 109 27.56 12.52 -2.96
N LEU A 110 27.86 13.29 -1.90
CA LEU A 110 27.54 12.88 -0.53
C LEU A 110 26.05 13.08 -0.24
N ALA A 111 25.41 12.10 0.40
CA ALA A 111 24.01 12.17 0.79
C ALA A 111 23.75 13.36 1.72
N HIS A 112 22.66 14.07 1.45
CA HIS A 112 22.23 15.25 2.19
C HIS A 112 21.44 14.95 3.47
N THR A 113 21.20 13.68 3.83
CA THR A 113 20.55 13.32 5.10
C THR A 113 21.45 13.67 6.28
N ASP A 114 20.84 14.13 7.38
CA ASP A 114 21.56 14.45 8.62
C ASP A 114 22.44 13.28 9.07
N GLU A 115 23.54 13.61 9.73
CA GLU A 115 24.37 12.65 10.45
C GLU A 115 23.46 11.81 11.34
N ILE A 116 23.36 10.50 11.05
CA ILE A 116 22.64 9.59 11.94
C ILE A 116 23.52 9.41 13.16
N VAL A 117 23.22 10.18 14.21
CA VAL A 117 23.76 9.96 15.54
C VAL A 117 23.00 8.79 16.11
N THR A 118 23.68 7.65 16.24
CA THR A 118 23.08 6.46 16.85
C THR A 118 22.74 6.72 18.33
N GLU A 119 21.92 5.87 18.95
CA GLU A 119 21.64 5.95 20.40
C GLU A 119 22.92 5.91 21.26
N ALA A 120 24.05 5.47 20.70
CA ALA A 120 25.38 5.44 21.31
C ALA A 120 26.23 6.70 21.08
N GLN A 121 25.70 7.74 20.43
CA GLN A 121 26.40 8.98 20.02
C GLN A 121 27.48 8.80 18.93
N ASP A 122 27.58 7.64 18.30
CA ASP A 122 28.46 7.47 17.14
C ASP A 122 27.83 8.10 15.89
N VAL A 123 28.62 8.94 15.20
CA VAL A 123 28.25 9.56 13.92
C VAL A 123 28.56 8.59 12.79
N MET A 124 27.52 8.06 12.13
CA MET A 124 27.73 7.26 10.92
C MET A 124 28.10 8.18 9.73
N PRO A 125 29.07 7.79 8.88
CA PRO A 125 29.46 8.57 7.71
C PRO A 125 28.30 8.70 6.72
N LYS A 126 28.19 9.86 6.06
CA LYS A 126 27.17 10.12 5.03
C LYS A 126 27.27 9.08 3.91
N GLY A 127 26.14 8.47 3.54
CA GLY A 127 26.07 7.58 2.38
C GLY A 127 26.45 8.32 1.09
N LYS A 128 26.97 7.60 0.09
CA LYS A 128 27.21 8.12 -1.26
C LYS A 128 25.92 8.02 -2.08
N GLN A 129 25.69 8.98 -2.98
CA GLN A 129 24.53 9.04 -3.88
C GLN A 129 24.96 9.42 -5.30
N LEU A 130 24.15 9.08 -6.30
CA LEU A 130 24.41 9.44 -7.69
C LEU A 130 23.67 10.74 -8.06
N GLU A 131 24.40 11.69 -8.65
CA GLU A 131 23.87 12.90 -9.26
C GLU A 131 24.00 12.82 -10.78
N LEU A 132 22.91 13.11 -11.49
CA LEU A 132 22.92 13.36 -12.93
C LEU A 132 23.04 14.86 -13.16
N THR A 133 24.21 15.30 -13.59
CA THR A 133 24.44 16.69 -13.95
C THR A 133 24.01 16.94 -15.40
N CYS A 134 23.12 17.91 -15.57
CA CYS A 134 22.55 18.32 -16.85
C CYS A 134 23.09 19.70 -17.24
N GLU A 135 23.66 19.83 -18.44
CA GLU A 135 24.02 21.12 -19.05
C GLU A 135 23.07 21.41 -20.21
N LEU A 136 22.24 22.45 -20.07
CA LEU A 136 21.33 22.91 -21.13
C LEU A 136 21.94 24.13 -21.86
N PRO A 137 21.89 24.18 -23.22
CA PRO A 137 22.51 25.24 -24.02
C PRO A 137 22.18 26.67 -23.57
N ASP A 138 20.93 26.91 -23.15
CA ASP A 138 20.43 28.25 -22.81
C ASP A 138 20.17 28.47 -21.31
N ALA A 139 20.28 27.41 -20.50
CA ALA A 139 19.88 27.43 -19.08
C ALA A 139 21.03 27.17 -18.10
N GLY A 140 22.18 26.68 -18.57
CA GLY A 140 23.34 26.39 -17.73
C GLY A 140 23.29 25.00 -17.09
N LYS A 141 24.13 24.81 -16.08
CA LYS A 141 24.41 23.51 -15.45
C LYS A 141 23.65 23.35 -14.13
N PHE A 142 23.00 22.20 -13.94
CA PHE A 142 22.28 21.84 -12.71
C PHE A 142 22.35 20.32 -12.47
N GLY A 143 22.22 19.91 -11.21
CA GLY A 143 22.27 18.50 -10.78
C GLY A 143 20.89 17.93 -10.47
N ILE A 144 20.67 16.66 -10.77
CA ILE A 144 19.49 15.90 -10.35
C ILE A 144 19.95 14.71 -9.51
N VAL A 145 19.53 14.68 -8.25
CA VAL A 145 19.77 13.54 -7.35
C VAL A 145 18.45 12.85 -7.08
N VAL A 146 18.45 11.52 -7.11
CA VAL A 146 17.29 10.70 -6.70
C VAL A 146 17.72 9.73 -5.61
N THR A 147 16.81 9.41 -4.69
CA THR A 147 17.09 8.42 -3.65
C THR A 147 17.32 7.03 -4.28
N PRO A 148 18.36 6.28 -3.86
CA PRO A 148 18.65 4.96 -4.40
C PRO A 148 17.48 4.00 -4.19
N TYR A 149 17.29 3.12 -5.16
CA TYR A 149 16.29 2.07 -5.11
C TYR A 149 16.75 0.96 -4.16
N ASP A 150 16.54 1.14 -2.86
CA ASP A 150 17.06 0.22 -1.86
C ASP A 150 16.00 -0.15 -0.82
N LYS A 151 15.05 -1.03 -1.24
CA LYS A 151 14.29 -2.00 -0.43
C LYS A 151 13.14 -2.63 -1.20
N ALA A 152 13.03 -3.95 -1.14
CA ALA A 152 11.81 -4.66 -1.48
C ALA A 152 10.71 -4.29 -0.47
N GLY A 153 9.71 -3.49 -0.90
CA GLY A 153 8.55 -3.13 -0.09
C GLY A 153 8.46 -1.68 0.37
N GLU A 154 9.36 -0.78 -0.03
CA GLU A 154 9.11 0.66 0.05
C GLU A 154 8.19 1.12 -1.10
N ASN A 155 7.44 2.19 -0.83
CA ASN A 155 6.26 2.61 -1.58
C ASN A 155 6.62 3.04 -3.03
N ASP A 156 6.13 2.30 -4.04
CA ASP A 156 6.30 2.56 -5.49
C ASP A 156 5.66 3.88 -6.00
N GLU A 157 5.33 4.84 -5.14
CA GLU A 157 4.55 6.04 -5.52
C GLU A 157 5.19 7.38 -5.14
N GLN A 158 6.33 7.43 -4.43
CA GLN A 158 6.98 8.71 -4.08
C GLN A 158 8.51 8.60 -4.00
N PHE A 159 9.21 8.73 -5.14
CA PHE A 159 10.64 9.02 -5.14
C PHE A 159 10.88 10.50 -4.86
N LYS A 160 11.81 10.81 -3.96
CA LYS A 160 12.26 12.17 -3.77
C LYS A 160 13.37 12.49 -4.76
N ALA A 161 13.09 13.39 -5.70
CA ALA A 161 14.10 13.98 -6.56
C ALA A 161 14.51 15.34 -6.00
N ARG A 162 15.81 15.62 -6.05
CA ARG A 162 16.40 16.89 -5.66
C ARG A 162 17.08 17.52 -6.87
N ILE A 163 16.77 18.79 -7.10
CA ILE A 163 17.40 19.59 -8.16
C ILE A 163 18.40 20.52 -7.50
N ASN A 164 19.68 20.26 -7.70
CA ASN A 164 20.78 21.02 -7.13
C ASN A 164 21.22 22.11 -8.12
N PHE A 165 21.47 23.32 -7.62
CA PHE A 165 22.01 24.42 -8.42
C PHE A 165 23.40 24.81 -7.92
N GLU A 166 24.35 24.92 -8.86
CA GLU A 166 25.67 25.51 -8.57
C GLU A 166 25.53 27.01 -8.26
N GLU A 167 26.39 27.55 -7.38
CA GLU A 167 26.36 28.97 -6.98
C GLU A 167 26.43 29.92 -8.20
N ASP A 168 27.29 29.60 -9.17
CA ASP A 168 27.42 30.33 -10.44
C ASP A 168 26.14 30.29 -11.29
N THR A 169 25.42 29.17 -11.27
CA THR A 169 24.14 29.02 -11.96
C THR A 169 23.07 29.86 -11.27
N VAL A 170 22.98 29.86 -9.94
CA VAL A 170 22.02 30.68 -9.16
C VAL A 170 22.27 32.18 -9.37
N ALA A 171 23.54 32.60 -9.36
CA ALA A 171 23.93 33.99 -9.60
C ALA A 171 23.46 34.49 -10.99
N LYS A 172 23.49 33.61 -12.00
CA LYS A 172 23.09 33.88 -13.39
C LYS A 172 21.64 33.49 -13.70
N LEU A 173 20.90 32.94 -12.74
CA LEU A 173 19.54 32.46 -12.91
C LEU A 173 18.58 33.63 -13.14
N ASN A 174 17.62 33.45 -14.04
CA ASN A 174 16.50 34.35 -14.27
C ASN A 174 15.25 33.52 -14.61
N GLU A 175 14.11 34.18 -14.76
CA GLU A 175 12.82 33.50 -15.00
C GLU A 175 12.83 32.61 -16.24
N ALA A 176 13.43 33.07 -17.34
CA ALA A 176 13.50 32.30 -18.58
C ALA A 176 14.37 31.04 -18.42
N ARG A 177 15.53 31.16 -17.75
CA ARG A 177 16.43 30.03 -17.50
C ARG A 177 15.83 29.01 -16.54
N LEU A 178 15.20 29.48 -15.47
CA LEU A 178 14.53 28.60 -14.52
C LEU A 178 13.35 27.88 -15.17
N LYS A 179 12.56 28.57 -16.01
CA LYS A 179 11.50 27.95 -16.81
C LYS A 179 12.04 26.82 -17.68
N THR A 180 13.13 27.05 -18.42
CA THR A 180 13.75 26.02 -19.27
C THR A 180 14.20 24.80 -18.46
N ILE A 181 14.80 25.00 -17.28
CA ILE A 181 15.24 23.90 -16.40
C ILE A 181 14.04 23.09 -15.89
N LEU A 182 13.00 23.77 -15.39
CA LEU A 182 11.85 23.11 -14.80
C LEU A 182 10.98 22.40 -15.86
N GLU A 183 10.81 22.97 -17.05
CA GLU A 183 10.14 22.32 -18.18
C GLU A 183 10.91 21.09 -18.67
N PHE A 184 12.25 21.15 -18.65
CA PHE A 184 13.09 19.99 -18.92
C PHE A 184 12.86 18.87 -17.89
N CYS A 185 12.88 19.21 -16.59
CA CYS A 185 12.61 18.25 -15.51
C CYS A 185 11.21 17.62 -15.64
N GLU A 186 10.19 18.43 -15.96
CA GLU A 186 8.81 17.95 -16.17
C GLU A 186 8.70 16.97 -17.34
N LYS A 187 9.30 17.30 -18.50
CA LYS A 187 9.37 16.41 -19.67
C LYS A 187 10.05 15.07 -19.33
N LYS A 188 10.97 15.10 -18.38
CA LYS A 188 11.71 13.93 -17.88
C LYS A 188 11.04 13.24 -16.69
N GLY A 189 9.81 13.61 -16.36
CA GLY A 189 8.97 12.90 -15.40
C GLY A 189 9.10 13.37 -13.95
N ILE A 190 9.79 14.50 -13.69
CA ILE A 190 9.90 15.12 -12.37
C ILE A 190 8.76 16.13 -12.21
N SER A 191 7.88 15.95 -11.21
CA SER A 191 6.77 16.88 -10.99
C SER A 191 7.27 18.25 -10.52
N VAL A 192 6.90 19.28 -11.28
CA VAL A 192 7.13 20.68 -10.91
C VAL A 192 6.07 21.22 -9.94
N TYR A 193 4.91 20.57 -9.82
CA TYR A 193 3.81 21.05 -8.97
C TYR A 193 4.01 20.77 -7.48
N ASP A 194 4.74 19.70 -7.18
CA ASP A 194 5.02 19.23 -5.81
C ASP A 194 6.41 19.68 -5.34
N MET A 195 7.02 20.67 -6.00
CA MET A 195 8.32 21.20 -5.61
C MET A 195 8.21 22.00 -4.32
N THR A 196 9.10 21.68 -3.38
CA THR A 196 9.20 22.29 -2.06
C THR A 196 10.64 22.70 -1.77
N PHE A 197 10.80 23.60 -0.81
CA PHE A 197 12.10 24.06 -0.33
C PHE A 197 12.44 23.38 0.99
N PRO A 198 13.72 23.02 1.22
CA PRO A 198 14.17 22.58 2.53
C PRO A 198 14.08 23.73 3.54
N TYR A 199 13.51 23.44 4.71
CA TYR A 199 13.48 24.35 5.86
C TYR A 199 14.51 23.89 6.90
N LYS A 200 15.34 24.80 7.39
CA LYS A 200 16.28 24.55 8.49
C LYS A 200 16.01 25.52 9.62
N ASP A 201 15.81 25.01 10.84
CA ASP A 201 15.49 25.80 12.03
C ASP A 201 14.30 26.77 11.84
N GLY A 202 13.33 26.39 11.00
CA GLY A 202 12.15 27.21 10.68
C GLY A 202 12.39 28.33 9.67
N LEU A 203 13.60 28.43 9.11
CA LEU A 203 13.96 29.37 8.04
C LEU A 203 14.20 28.62 6.72
N VAL A 204 13.91 29.28 5.61
CA VAL A 204 14.21 28.76 4.26
C VAL A 204 15.72 28.83 4.04
N ASP A 205 16.39 27.68 3.93
CA ASP A 205 17.84 27.57 3.74
C ASP A 205 18.18 27.50 2.24
N VAL A 206 17.71 28.50 1.48
CA VAL A 206 18.04 28.67 0.05
C VAL A 206 18.23 30.14 -0.30
N ASP A 207 18.93 30.38 -1.41
CA ASP A 207 19.09 31.71 -1.99
C ASP A 207 17.71 32.37 -2.27
N GLU A 208 17.51 33.56 -1.71
CA GLU A 208 16.27 34.34 -1.79
C GLU A 208 15.84 34.54 -3.26
N LYS A 209 16.79 34.69 -4.18
CA LYS A 209 16.54 34.83 -5.61
C LYS A 209 15.96 33.56 -6.23
N LEU A 210 16.44 32.38 -5.82
CA LEU A 210 15.91 31.09 -6.28
C LEU A 210 14.50 30.87 -5.75
N PHE A 211 14.26 31.21 -4.48
CA PHE A 211 12.93 31.13 -3.86
C PHE A 211 11.93 32.02 -4.60
N GLU A 212 12.25 33.30 -4.80
CA GLU A 212 11.38 34.26 -5.50
C GLU A 212 11.08 33.84 -6.93
N LEU A 213 12.10 33.46 -7.71
CA LEU A 213 11.93 33.05 -9.10
C LEU A 213 11.07 31.79 -9.23
N THR A 214 11.23 30.83 -8.31
CA THR A 214 10.45 29.59 -8.33
C THR A 214 9.00 29.84 -7.90
N GLN A 215 8.76 30.65 -6.86
CA GLN A 215 7.39 31.03 -6.49
C GLN A 215 6.69 31.78 -7.62
N LYS A 216 7.40 32.70 -8.27
CA LYS A 216 6.90 33.40 -9.45
C LYS A 216 6.64 32.44 -10.61
N PHE A 217 7.53 31.49 -10.87
CA PHE A 217 7.32 30.47 -11.89
C PHE A 217 6.11 29.59 -11.57
N LEU A 218 5.95 29.09 -10.34
CA LEU A 218 4.81 28.26 -9.95
C LEU A 218 3.50 29.03 -10.00
N GLN A 219 3.51 30.31 -9.62
CA GLN A 219 2.35 31.18 -9.73
C GLN A 219 2.02 31.46 -11.20
N ASN A 220 3.00 31.83 -12.02
CA ASN A 220 2.85 32.03 -13.46
C ASN A 220 2.44 30.74 -14.16
N ARG A 221 2.89 29.56 -13.73
CA ARG A 221 2.51 28.26 -14.28
C ARG A 221 1.08 27.93 -13.89
N ARG A 222 0.67 28.14 -12.64
CA ARG A 222 -0.73 28.02 -12.20
C ARG A 222 -1.65 28.99 -12.94
N GLU A 223 -1.16 30.20 -13.21
CA GLU A 223 -1.87 31.23 -13.99
C GLU A 223 -1.88 30.91 -15.48
N GLU A 224 -0.78 30.41 -16.05
CA GLU A 224 -0.65 29.91 -17.42
C GLU A 224 -1.50 28.66 -17.61
N ASP A 225 -1.65 27.75 -16.65
CA ASP A 225 -2.54 26.59 -16.73
C ASP A 225 -4.00 27.00 -16.51
N ALA A 226 -4.21 28.07 -15.73
CA ALA A 226 -5.52 28.70 -15.60
C ALA A 226 -5.92 29.44 -16.90
N GLN A 227 -4.97 30.06 -17.61
CA GLN A 227 -5.17 30.83 -18.85
C GLN A 227 -5.08 29.97 -20.13
N ASN A 228 -4.19 28.98 -20.19
CA ASN A 228 -4.02 27.92 -21.20
C ASN A 228 -4.85 26.68 -20.84
N SER A 229 -6.04 26.89 -20.28
CA SER A 229 -7.11 25.89 -20.41
C SER A 229 -7.65 25.91 -21.86
N GLY A 230 -6.74 25.67 -22.81
CA GLY A 230 -6.89 25.60 -24.26
C GLY A 230 -5.84 24.63 -24.85
N PRO A 231 -6.09 24.06 -26.03
CA PRO A 231 -5.87 22.65 -26.33
C PRO A 231 -4.42 22.28 -26.69
N THR A 232 -4.02 21.05 -26.38
CA THR A 232 -3.02 20.33 -27.17
C THR A 232 -3.47 20.31 -28.64
N PRO A 233 -2.59 20.61 -29.61
CA PRO A 233 -2.97 20.62 -31.01
C PRO A 233 -3.38 19.23 -31.48
N GLU A 234 -4.40 19.22 -32.36
CA GLU A 234 -5.06 18.07 -33.01
C GLU A 234 -6.11 17.34 -32.15
N ASP A 235 -7.33 17.90 -32.08
CA ASP A 235 -8.42 17.47 -32.96
C ASP A 235 -9.63 18.40 -32.76
N ASP A 236 -10.21 18.88 -33.86
CA ASP A 236 -11.37 19.76 -33.85
C ASP A 236 -12.60 19.05 -33.23
N THR A 237 -13.33 19.77 -32.36
CA THR A 237 -14.79 19.65 -32.12
C THR A 237 -15.41 18.61 -31.18
N GLN A 238 -14.74 18.04 -30.15
CA GLN A 238 -15.48 17.23 -29.14
C GLN A 238 -15.16 17.53 -27.68
N GLU A 239 -16.22 17.75 -26.89
CA GLU A 239 -16.21 17.67 -25.42
C GLU A 239 -15.51 16.35 -25.02
N LYS A 240 -14.34 16.38 -24.37
CA LYS A 240 -13.68 15.16 -23.84
C LYS A 240 -14.51 14.63 -22.66
N PHE A 241 -15.56 13.87 -22.95
CA PHE A 241 -16.38 13.19 -21.95
C PHE A 241 -15.77 11.82 -21.61
N VAL A 242 -15.82 11.45 -20.33
CA VAL A 242 -15.28 10.19 -19.83
C VAL A 242 -16.45 9.32 -19.38
N MET A 243 -16.59 8.13 -19.97
CA MET A 243 -17.58 7.14 -19.55
C MET A 243 -16.98 6.14 -18.55
N LEU A 244 -17.77 5.81 -17.55
CA LEU A 244 -17.54 4.84 -16.49
C LEU A 244 -18.60 3.74 -16.64
N GLU A 245 -18.16 2.53 -16.97
CA GLU A 245 -19.10 1.40 -17.10
C GLU A 245 -19.31 0.76 -15.74
N ALA A 246 -20.58 0.57 -15.36
CA ALA A 246 -20.95 -0.07 -14.11
C ALA A 246 -21.21 -1.56 -14.32
N GLU A 247 -20.68 -2.37 -13.42
CA GLU A 247 -20.89 -3.81 -13.41
C GLU A 247 -21.29 -4.32 -12.02
N VAL A 248 -22.20 -5.29 -12.02
CA VAL A 248 -22.58 -6.06 -10.83
C VAL A 248 -22.01 -7.47 -11.00
N LYS A 249 -20.87 -7.74 -10.36
CA LYS A 249 -20.34 -9.11 -10.27
C LYS A 249 -20.93 -9.82 -9.04
N PRO A 250 -21.59 -10.99 -9.20
CA PRO A 250 -22.03 -11.82 -8.08
C PRO A 250 -20.83 -12.42 -7.34
N LEU A 251 -20.99 -12.77 -6.07
CA LEU A 251 -19.95 -13.48 -5.31
C LEU A 251 -20.01 -14.97 -5.67
N GLU A 252 -18.98 -15.53 -6.30
CA GLU A 252 -19.01 -16.92 -6.79
C GLU A 252 -18.94 -18.00 -5.69
N HIS A 253 -18.72 -17.65 -4.42
CA HIS A 253 -18.67 -18.62 -3.31
C HIS A 253 -19.67 -18.26 -2.23
N SER A 254 -20.91 -18.70 -2.42
CA SER A 254 -21.93 -18.83 -1.38
C SER A 254 -22.51 -20.24 -1.48
N ALA A 255 -21.94 -21.17 -0.72
CA ALA A 255 -22.59 -22.45 -0.47
C ALA A 255 -23.61 -22.37 0.68
N ASN A 256 -23.82 -21.19 1.31
CA ASN A 256 -24.64 -21.09 2.52
C ASN A 256 -25.56 -19.85 2.64
N ASP A 257 -25.83 -19.08 1.57
CA ASP A 257 -26.94 -18.11 1.58
C ASP A 257 -28.31 -18.81 1.44
N ASN A 258 -28.65 -19.71 2.37
CA ASN A 258 -29.97 -20.34 2.46
C ASN A 258 -30.97 -19.51 3.31
N LYS A 259 -30.77 -18.20 3.41
CA LYS A 259 -31.84 -17.28 3.85
C LYS A 259 -32.39 -16.54 2.63
N PRO A 260 -33.70 -16.66 2.33
CA PRO A 260 -34.31 -15.92 1.24
C PRO A 260 -34.25 -14.42 1.55
N ARG A 261 -33.24 -13.72 1.02
CA ARG A 261 -33.20 -12.26 1.00
C ARG A 261 -34.31 -11.81 0.04
N LYS A 262 -35.27 -11.02 0.55
CA LYS A 262 -36.29 -10.36 -0.27
C LYS A 262 -35.60 -9.68 -1.46
N ALA A 263 -36.02 -9.99 -2.68
CA ALA A 263 -35.48 -9.38 -3.88
C ALA A 263 -35.55 -7.86 -3.74
N LYS A 264 -34.38 -7.18 -3.73
CA LYS A 264 -34.33 -5.72 -3.79
C LYS A 264 -34.94 -5.31 -5.13
N LYS A 265 -35.85 -4.32 -5.11
CA LYS A 265 -36.43 -3.72 -6.31
C LYS A 265 -35.29 -3.26 -7.24
N GLU A 266 -35.32 -3.64 -8.51
CA GLU A 266 -34.36 -3.14 -9.50
C GLU A 266 -34.51 -1.63 -9.65
N VAL A 267 -33.39 -0.92 -9.65
CA VAL A 267 -33.35 0.54 -9.79
C VAL A 267 -33.51 0.89 -11.27
N THR A 268 -34.51 1.71 -11.59
CA THR A 268 -34.77 2.17 -12.96
C THR A 268 -34.00 3.45 -13.27
N LEU A 269 -33.85 3.80 -14.55
CA LEU A 269 -33.28 5.09 -14.97
C LEU A 269 -34.03 6.28 -14.36
N ALA A 270 -35.35 6.18 -14.18
CA ALA A 270 -36.15 7.23 -13.55
C ALA A 270 -35.79 7.40 -12.07
N ASP A 271 -35.73 6.29 -11.31
CA ASP A 271 -35.30 6.32 -9.90
C ASP A 271 -33.89 6.95 -9.79
N MET A 272 -32.98 6.62 -10.72
CA MET A 272 -31.63 7.17 -10.75
C MET A 272 -31.60 8.67 -11.08
N ILE A 273 -32.49 9.17 -11.94
CA ILE A 273 -32.61 10.61 -12.24
C ILE A 273 -33.13 11.37 -11.02
N ASP A 274 -34.06 10.80 -10.27
CA ASP A 274 -34.56 11.37 -9.02
C ASP A 274 -33.44 11.44 -7.99
N GLU A 275 -32.64 10.37 -7.85
CA GLU A 275 -31.46 10.33 -6.97
C GLU A 275 -30.38 11.36 -7.37
N MET A 276 -30.12 11.52 -8.67
CA MET A 276 -29.21 12.58 -9.16
C MET A 276 -29.75 13.97 -8.87
N THR A 277 -31.06 14.18 -8.98
CA THR A 277 -31.70 15.45 -8.72
C THR A 277 -31.62 15.79 -7.23
N ASP A 278 -31.92 14.82 -6.36
CA ASP A 278 -31.78 14.95 -4.91
C ASP A 278 -30.34 15.30 -4.51
N PHE A 279 -29.36 14.56 -5.02
CA PHE A 279 -27.93 14.86 -4.83
C PHE A 279 -27.58 16.31 -5.23
N ILE A 280 -28.01 16.75 -6.42
CA ILE A 280 -27.67 18.08 -6.93
C ILE A 280 -28.37 19.20 -6.15
N GLU A 281 -29.65 19.03 -5.81
CA GLU A 281 -30.44 20.06 -5.13
C GLU A 281 -30.18 20.10 -3.62
N ASN A 282 -30.07 18.94 -2.98
CA ASN A 282 -29.98 18.83 -1.53
C ASN A 282 -28.54 18.71 -1.03
N ASP A 283 -27.64 18.02 -1.71
CA ASP A 283 -26.25 17.90 -1.24
C ASP A 283 -25.41 19.06 -1.78
N LEU A 284 -25.44 19.30 -3.10
CA LEU A 284 -24.68 20.38 -3.75
C LEU A 284 -25.34 21.76 -3.65
N LYS A 285 -26.57 21.84 -3.14
CA LYS A 285 -27.35 23.10 -2.99
C LYS A 285 -27.48 23.89 -4.30
N LYS A 286 -27.64 23.20 -5.44
CA LYS A 286 -27.83 23.82 -6.75
C LYS A 286 -29.32 23.95 -7.08
N THR A 287 -29.68 24.99 -7.84
CA THR A 287 -31.07 25.26 -8.25
C THR A 287 -31.24 25.06 -9.76
N LYS A 288 -32.29 24.32 -10.15
CA LYS A 288 -32.59 23.99 -11.54
C LYS A 288 -32.89 25.24 -12.35
N GLY A 289 -32.29 25.36 -13.54
CA GLY A 289 -32.48 26.52 -14.41
C GLY A 289 -31.67 27.76 -14.01
N PHE A 290 -30.82 27.65 -12.98
CA PHE A 290 -29.91 28.72 -12.55
C PHE A 290 -28.48 28.23 -12.40
N SER A 291 -28.24 27.28 -11.50
CA SER A 291 -26.90 26.74 -11.24
C SER A 291 -26.74 25.29 -11.68
N TYR A 292 -27.81 24.65 -12.16
CA TYR A 292 -27.70 23.44 -12.96
C TYR A 292 -28.83 23.29 -13.98
N PHE A 293 -28.55 22.53 -15.04
CA PHE A 293 -29.46 22.26 -16.16
C PHE A 293 -29.40 20.78 -16.53
N VAL A 294 -30.52 20.24 -17.00
CA VAL A 294 -30.64 18.82 -17.39
C VAL A 294 -31.10 18.76 -18.83
N ARG A 295 -30.36 18.02 -19.67
CA ARG A 295 -30.71 17.75 -21.06
C ARG A 295 -30.51 16.28 -21.39
N THR A 296 -31.11 15.84 -22.49
CA THR A 296 -30.92 14.49 -22.99
C THR A 296 -30.12 14.53 -24.30
N LYS A 297 -29.13 13.65 -24.43
CA LYS A 297 -28.35 13.44 -25.65
C LYS A 297 -28.38 11.95 -26.02
N ASN A 298 -28.17 11.64 -27.30
CA ASN A 298 -27.87 10.27 -27.72
C ASN A 298 -26.35 10.11 -27.77
N ILE A 299 -25.79 9.20 -26.97
CA ILE A 299 -24.36 8.91 -26.90
C ILE A 299 -24.21 7.39 -27.02
N ASP A 300 -23.43 6.93 -27.99
CA ASP A 300 -23.20 5.51 -28.27
C ASP A 300 -24.48 4.67 -28.43
N GLY A 301 -25.53 5.28 -29.00
CA GLY A 301 -26.83 4.65 -29.21
C GLY A 301 -27.72 4.56 -27.96
N LEU A 302 -27.29 5.16 -26.85
CA LEU A 302 -28.04 5.22 -25.59
C LEU A 302 -28.62 6.62 -25.35
N GLN A 303 -29.82 6.66 -24.77
CA GLN A 303 -30.40 7.90 -24.27
C GLN A 303 -29.71 8.28 -22.95
N THR A 304 -28.91 9.34 -22.99
CA THR A 304 -28.07 9.79 -21.88
C THR A 304 -28.56 11.12 -21.33
N TYR A 305 -28.82 11.16 -20.03
CA TYR A 305 -29.11 12.39 -19.30
C TYR A 305 -27.81 13.09 -18.94
N VAL A 306 -27.74 14.39 -19.22
CA VAL A 306 -26.58 15.24 -18.99
C VAL A 306 -26.97 16.32 -18.00
N PHE A 307 -26.40 16.25 -16.80
CA PHE A 307 -26.53 17.25 -15.74
C PHE A 307 -25.35 18.21 -15.84
N SER A 308 -25.60 19.44 -16.27
CA SER A 308 -24.57 20.50 -16.36
C SER A 308 -24.63 21.36 -15.11
N LEU A 309 -23.55 21.37 -14.32
CA LEU A 309 -23.44 22.06 -13.05
C LEU A 309 -22.57 23.31 -13.21
N TYR A 310 -22.97 24.42 -12.60
CA TYR A 310 -22.27 25.70 -12.65
C TYR A 310 -21.98 26.21 -11.24
N ASP A 311 -20.85 26.88 -11.05
CA ASP A 311 -20.47 27.42 -9.73
C ASP A 311 -21.40 28.55 -9.30
N LYS A 312 -21.71 29.46 -10.22
CA LYS A 312 -22.54 30.65 -9.95
C LYS A 312 -23.94 30.51 -10.55
N PRO A 313 -25.01 30.86 -9.81
CA PRO A 313 -26.37 30.82 -10.34
C PRO A 313 -26.60 31.92 -11.39
N ASN A 314 -27.05 31.52 -12.58
CA ASN A 314 -27.43 32.43 -13.66
C ASN A 314 -28.39 31.73 -14.65
N ARG A 315 -29.51 32.39 -14.97
CA ARG A 315 -30.53 31.86 -15.90
C ARG A 315 -30.02 31.63 -17.31
N ASP A 316 -28.97 32.33 -17.71
CA ASP A 316 -28.38 32.21 -19.05
C ASP A 316 -27.14 31.30 -19.08
N ASN A 317 -26.78 30.63 -17.97
CA ASN A 317 -25.61 29.74 -17.92
C ASN A 317 -25.57 28.74 -19.08
N GLU A 318 -26.67 28.02 -19.33
CA GLU A 318 -26.75 27.07 -20.45
C GLU A 318 -26.54 27.73 -21.82
N LYS A 319 -27.01 28.98 -22.00
CA LYS A 319 -26.81 29.72 -23.27
C LYS A 319 -25.40 30.27 -23.40
N LEU A 320 -24.75 30.60 -22.29
CA LEU A 320 -23.39 31.13 -22.26
C LEU A 320 -22.35 30.01 -22.42
N ASP A 321 -22.72 28.81 -22.01
CA ASP A 321 -21.87 27.63 -22.05
C ASP A 321 -21.56 27.18 -23.49
N GLY A 322 -20.26 27.13 -23.83
CA GLY A 322 -19.82 26.81 -25.18
C GLY A 322 -20.01 27.95 -26.19
N LYS A 323 -20.23 29.20 -25.74
CA LYS A 323 -20.10 30.35 -26.65
C LYS A 323 -18.64 30.56 -27.03
N LYS A 324 -18.46 31.01 -28.28
CA LYS A 324 -17.14 31.43 -28.77
C LYS A 324 -16.71 32.71 -28.06
N ASP A 325 -15.49 32.72 -27.55
CA ASP A 325 -14.87 33.94 -27.05
C ASP A 325 -14.51 34.90 -28.20
N LYS A 326 -13.87 36.02 -27.86
CA LYS A 326 -13.43 37.03 -28.84
C LYS A 326 -12.40 36.49 -29.84
N ASN A 327 -11.79 35.34 -29.55
CA ASN A 327 -10.77 34.69 -30.36
C ASN A 327 -11.34 33.51 -31.17
N GLY A 328 -12.64 33.23 -31.07
CA GLY A 328 -13.33 32.18 -31.82
C GLY A 328 -13.35 30.82 -31.14
N PHE A 329 -12.84 30.68 -29.91
CA PHE A 329 -12.77 29.42 -29.16
C PHE A 329 -14.00 29.21 -28.29
N HIS A 330 -14.53 27.98 -28.28
CA HIS A 330 -15.64 27.62 -27.40
C HIS A 330 -15.18 27.59 -25.93
N VAL A 331 -15.76 28.45 -25.08
CA VAL A 331 -15.44 28.50 -23.66
C VAL A 331 -16.49 27.72 -22.86
N PRO A 332 -16.14 26.54 -22.30
CA PRO A 332 -17.01 25.87 -21.34
C PRO A 332 -17.08 26.67 -20.04
N THR A 333 -18.30 26.92 -19.56
CA THR A 333 -18.56 27.68 -18.33
C THR A 333 -19.15 26.82 -17.20
N TYR A 334 -19.50 25.57 -17.51
CA TYR A 334 -19.85 24.57 -16.49
C TYR A 334 -18.65 24.25 -15.60
N ALA A 335 -18.89 23.87 -14.35
CA ALA A 335 -17.87 23.32 -13.46
C ALA A 335 -17.73 21.80 -13.66
N TYR A 336 -18.87 21.11 -13.77
CA TYR A 336 -18.93 19.68 -14.04
C TYR A 336 -20.10 19.35 -14.96
N ARG A 337 -19.95 18.31 -15.77
CA ARG A 337 -21.07 17.61 -16.40
C ARG A 337 -21.09 16.17 -15.96
N LEU A 338 -22.24 15.69 -15.54
CA LEU A 338 -22.45 14.30 -15.15
C LEU A 338 -23.39 13.64 -16.15
N TYR A 339 -23.07 12.41 -16.52
CA TYR A 339 -23.78 11.64 -17.53
C TYR A 339 -24.36 10.39 -16.89
N VAL A 340 -25.62 10.10 -17.18
CA VAL A 340 -26.30 8.89 -16.71
C VAL A 340 -27.12 8.30 -17.86
N ALA A 341 -26.88 7.03 -18.16
CA ALA A 341 -27.65 6.25 -19.12
C ALA A 341 -27.92 4.85 -18.55
N GLN A 342 -28.96 4.21 -19.07
CA GLN A 342 -29.24 2.80 -18.79
C GLN A 342 -29.45 2.08 -20.11
N ASN A 343 -28.79 0.95 -20.30
CA ASN A 343 -29.01 0.11 -21.47
C ASN A 343 -30.36 -0.60 -21.34
N PRO A 344 -31.33 -0.36 -22.24
CA PRO A 344 -32.68 -0.89 -22.10
C PRO A 344 -32.77 -2.42 -22.30
N LYS A 345 -31.74 -3.03 -22.93
CA LYS A 345 -31.69 -4.48 -23.17
C LYS A 345 -31.06 -5.24 -22.01
N THR A 346 -30.03 -4.67 -21.39
CA THR A 346 -29.25 -5.34 -20.34
C THR A 346 -29.54 -4.82 -18.93
N GLY A 347 -30.25 -3.71 -18.79
CA GLY A 347 -30.49 -3.02 -17.53
C GLY A 347 -29.26 -2.34 -16.92
N LYS A 348 -28.07 -2.49 -17.53
CA LYS A 348 -26.81 -1.96 -17.00
C LYS A 348 -26.76 -0.43 -17.10
N PHE A 349 -26.29 0.20 -16.03
CA PHE A 349 -26.05 1.64 -16.01
C PHE A 349 -24.69 1.99 -16.64
N SER A 350 -24.65 3.14 -17.28
CA SER A 350 -23.42 3.78 -17.74
C SER A 350 -23.39 5.18 -17.16
N PHE A 351 -22.33 5.48 -16.43
CA PHE A 351 -22.10 6.79 -15.84
C PHE A 351 -21.01 7.51 -16.63
N GLY A 352 -20.92 8.82 -16.49
CA GLY A 352 -19.79 9.54 -17.06
C GLY A 352 -19.66 10.92 -16.45
N TYR A 353 -18.54 11.56 -16.73
CA TYR A 353 -18.29 12.93 -16.31
C TYR A 353 -17.48 13.71 -17.35
N ALA A 354 -17.56 15.03 -17.29
CA ALA A 354 -16.66 15.93 -17.99
C ALA A 354 -16.36 17.15 -17.13
N THR A 355 -15.10 17.59 -17.17
CA THR A 355 -14.61 18.81 -16.53
C THR A 355 -14.12 19.78 -17.61
N PRO A 356 -14.16 21.10 -17.39
CA PRO A 356 -13.60 22.08 -18.32
C PRO A 356 -12.14 21.78 -18.60
N GLY A 357 -11.76 21.75 -19.89
CA GLY A 357 -10.38 21.47 -20.30
C GLY A 357 -9.83 20.09 -19.89
N GLY A 358 -10.67 19.16 -19.42
CA GLY A 358 -10.22 17.85 -18.92
C GLY A 358 -9.51 17.91 -17.57
N LYS A 359 -9.75 18.97 -16.78
CA LYS A 359 -9.22 19.13 -15.41
C LYS A 359 -9.49 17.91 -14.52
N LYS A 360 -8.64 17.73 -13.51
CA LYS A 360 -8.81 16.67 -12.51
C LYS A 360 -10.17 16.81 -11.80
N MET A 361 -10.86 15.70 -11.57
CA MET A 361 -12.09 15.65 -10.79
C MET A 361 -11.75 15.97 -9.32
N ASP A 362 -12.62 16.73 -8.65
CA ASP A 362 -12.49 16.98 -7.22
C ASP A 362 -12.78 15.71 -6.41
N ASP A 363 -12.02 15.49 -5.33
CA ASP A 363 -12.11 14.29 -4.50
C ASP A 363 -13.50 14.13 -3.86
N THR A 364 -14.09 15.24 -3.38
CA THR A 364 -15.42 15.25 -2.77
C THR A 364 -16.48 14.94 -3.82
N MET A 365 -16.39 15.62 -4.97
CA MET A 365 -17.34 15.41 -6.07
C MET A 365 -17.30 13.98 -6.62
N ALA A 366 -16.11 13.38 -6.72
CA ALA A 366 -15.96 11.98 -7.12
C ALA A 366 -16.56 11.04 -6.06
N GLY A 367 -16.27 11.26 -4.78
CA GLY A 367 -16.82 10.47 -3.67
C GLY A 367 -18.34 10.49 -3.61
N ASP A 368 -18.94 11.67 -3.76
CA ASP A 368 -20.40 11.82 -3.73
C ASP A 368 -21.05 11.20 -4.96
N PHE A 369 -20.49 11.41 -6.16
CA PHE A 369 -21.05 10.84 -7.37
C PHE A 369 -20.97 9.31 -7.37
N VAL A 370 -19.87 8.71 -6.91
CA VAL A 370 -19.78 7.25 -6.67
C VAL A 370 -20.80 6.80 -5.62
N GLY A 371 -21.08 7.62 -4.61
CA GLY A 371 -22.15 7.39 -3.64
C GLY A 371 -23.52 7.25 -4.29
N VAL A 372 -23.84 8.11 -5.28
CA VAL A 372 -25.09 7.99 -6.05
C VAL A 372 -25.07 6.72 -6.90
N MET A 373 -23.95 6.40 -7.56
CA MET A 373 -23.81 5.16 -8.35
C MET A 373 -24.07 3.92 -7.50
N LYS A 374 -23.56 3.86 -6.26
CA LYS A 374 -23.76 2.74 -5.32
C LYS A 374 -25.24 2.40 -5.11
N LYS A 375 -26.14 3.38 -5.14
CA LYS A 375 -27.58 3.16 -4.95
C LYS A 375 -28.18 2.24 -6.02
N THR A 376 -27.58 2.16 -7.22
CA THR A 376 -27.98 1.22 -8.28
C THR A 376 -27.62 -0.25 -7.99
N GLY A 377 -26.85 -0.51 -6.93
CA GLY A 377 -26.34 -1.84 -6.60
C GLY A 377 -25.05 -2.23 -7.33
N VAL A 378 -24.43 -1.29 -8.06
CA VAL A 378 -23.12 -1.48 -8.69
C VAL A 378 -22.07 -1.96 -7.68
N THR A 379 -21.27 -2.93 -8.10
CA THR A 379 -20.19 -3.47 -7.26
C THR A 379 -18.81 -3.18 -7.86
N HIS A 380 -18.75 -2.94 -9.17
CA HIS A 380 -17.52 -2.62 -9.89
C HIS A 380 -17.72 -1.45 -10.86
N LEU A 381 -16.70 -0.60 -11.00
CA LEU A 381 -16.69 0.51 -11.95
C LEU A 381 -15.45 0.42 -12.86
N HIS A 382 -15.65 0.50 -14.16
CA HIS A 382 -14.60 0.41 -15.16
C HIS A 382 -14.05 1.79 -15.54
N PHE A 383 -12.72 1.94 -15.49
CA PHE A 383 -12.01 3.22 -15.68
C PHE A 383 -11.14 3.26 -16.95
N HIS A 384 -11.59 2.66 -18.06
CA HIS A 384 -10.82 2.50 -19.30
C HIS A 384 -10.26 3.81 -19.87
N ASN A 385 -11.07 4.88 -19.88
CA ASN A 385 -10.73 6.17 -20.52
C ASN A 385 -10.42 7.29 -19.52
N VAL A 386 -10.10 6.93 -18.27
CA VAL A 386 -9.76 7.91 -17.23
C VAL A 386 -8.27 8.21 -17.27
N SER A 387 -7.91 9.50 -17.32
CA SER A 387 -6.52 9.93 -17.30
C SER A 387 -5.80 9.47 -16.02
N SER A 388 -4.51 9.17 -16.10
CA SER A 388 -3.73 8.69 -14.94
C SER A 388 -3.82 9.64 -13.74
N ALA A 389 -3.88 10.96 -13.97
CA ALA A 389 -4.05 12.00 -12.94
C ALA A 389 -5.39 11.89 -12.17
N ASN A 390 -6.42 11.29 -12.78
CA ASN A 390 -7.74 11.09 -12.19
C ASN A 390 -7.93 9.70 -11.57
N LYS A 391 -7.16 8.68 -12.01
CA LYS A 391 -7.35 7.29 -11.55
C LYS A 391 -7.24 7.14 -10.02
N GLY A 392 -6.33 7.87 -9.37
CA GLY A 392 -6.17 7.83 -7.92
C GLY A 392 -7.41 8.32 -7.15
N VAL A 393 -8.00 9.43 -7.61
CA VAL A 393 -9.21 10.02 -7.01
C VAL A 393 -10.36 9.04 -7.06
N TRP A 394 -10.63 8.51 -8.27
CA TRP A 394 -11.73 7.59 -8.50
C TRP A 394 -11.53 6.25 -7.79
N MET A 395 -10.29 5.78 -7.68
CA MET A 395 -9.96 4.57 -6.92
C MET A 395 -10.32 4.73 -5.43
N MET A 396 -9.98 5.87 -4.82
CA MET A 396 -10.28 6.13 -3.41
C MET A 396 -11.78 6.37 -3.20
N ALA A 397 -12.44 7.12 -4.09
CA ALA A 397 -13.89 7.30 -4.07
C ALA A 397 -14.64 5.95 -4.14
N CYS A 398 -14.18 5.04 -5.00
CA CYS A 398 -14.68 3.66 -5.06
C CYS A 398 -14.50 2.92 -3.72
N ALA A 399 -13.31 3.00 -3.12
CA ALA A 399 -13.00 2.34 -1.85
C ALA A 399 -13.90 2.82 -0.69
N GLU A 400 -14.11 4.14 -0.59
CA GLU A 400 -14.99 4.75 0.44
C GLU A 400 -16.42 4.21 0.40
N LYS A 401 -16.88 3.81 -0.80
CA LYS A 401 -18.24 3.33 -1.03
C LYS A 401 -18.33 1.81 -1.14
N GLY A 402 -17.21 1.09 -1.09
CA GLY A 402 -17.17 -0.38 -1.16
C GLY A 402 -17.34 -0.93 -2.58
N ILE A 403 -16.99 -0.13 -3.58
CA ILE A 403 -17.00 -0.49 -5.01
C ILE A 403 -15.57 -0.78 -5.45
N VAL A 404 -15.38 -1.78 -6.32
CA VAL A 404 -14.05 -2.17 -6.80
C VAL A 404 -13.78 -1.58 -8.19
N PRO A 405 -12.69 -0.83 -8.39
CA PRO A 405 -12.35 -0.28 -9.69
C PRO A 405 -11.74 -1.34 -10.61
N ILE A 406 -12.11 -1.30 -11.89
CA ILE A 406 -11.58 -2.13 -12.98
C ILE A 406 -10.84 -1.24 -13.99
N GLY A 407 -9.79 -1.75 -14.64
CA GLY A 407 -8.98 -0.98 -15.59
C GLY A 407 -7.97 -0.02 -14.93
N ILE A 408 -7.86 -0.08 -13.60
CA ILE A 408 -6.76 0.51 -12.82
C ILE A 408 -5.79 -0.62 -12.48
N SER A 409 -4.50 -0.41 -12.70
CA SER A 409 -3.46 -1.36 -12.29
C SER A 409 -3.38 -1.45 -10.76
N LEU A 410 -4.24 -2.29 -10.17
CA LEU A 410 -4.27 -2.58 -8.73
C LEU A 410 -3.08 -3.46 -8.37
N ASN A 411 -2.17 -2.92 -7.57
CA ASN A 411 -1.09 -3.64 -6.89
C ASN A 411 -1.37 -3.68 -5.38
N THR A 412 -0.51 -4.34 -4.61
CA THR A 412 -0.65 -4.46 -3.16
C THR A 412 -0.70 -3.10 -2.44
N ALA A 413 0.10 -2.11 -2.87
CA ALA A 413 0.11 -0.79 -2.25
C ALA A 413 -1.24 -0.06 -2.41
N LYS A 414 -1.77 -0.01 -3.63
CA LYS A 414 -3.08 0.58 -3.93
C LYS A 414 -4.20 -0.15 -3.21
N ALA A 415 -4.16 -1.48 -3.21
CA ALA A 415 -5.15 -2.28 -2.49
C ALA A 415 -5.10 -2.03 -0.97
N ARG A 416 -3.92 -1.88 -0.37
CA ARG A 416 -3.78 -1.47 1.06
C ARG A 416 -4.38 -0.09 1.31
N ALA A 417 -4.08 0.90 0.47
CA ALA A 417 -4.64 2.24 0.59
C ALA A 417 -6.18 2.21 0.54
N MET A 418 -6.74 1.44 -0.41
CA MET A 418 -8.18 1.24 -0.52
C MET A 418 -8.78 0.55 0.72
N VAL A 419 -8.10 -0.48 1.26
CA VAL A 419 -8.55 -1.18 2.46
C VAL A 419 -8.57 -0.25 3.68
N GLU A 420 -7.57 0.61 3.86
CA GLU A 420 -7.53 1.58 4.96
C GLU A 420 -8.65 2.61 4.88
N VAL A 421 -8.94 3.10 3.68
CA VAL A 421 -10.06 4.03 3.44
C VAL A 421 -11.40 3.34 3.69
N ALA A 422 -11.59 2.15 3.12
CA ALA A 422 -12.80 1.36 3.27
C ALA A 422 -13.08 1.01 4.74
N ARG A 423 -12.04 0.65 5.51
CA ARG A 423 -12.13 0.33 6.94
C ARG A 423 -12.74 1.48 7.77
N LYS A 424 -12.48 2.73 7.37
CA LYS A 424 -12.95 3.92 8.10
C LYS A 424 -14.39 4.34 7.73
N LYS A 425 -14.89 3.90 6.57
CA LYS A 425 -16.14 4.40 5.97
C LYS A 425 -17.24 3.36 5.86
N LEU A 426 -16.88 2.09 5.75
CA LEU A 426 -17.83 0.99 5.55
C LEU A 426 -18.21 0.33 6.88
N SER A 427 -19.41 -0.24 6.91
CA SER A 427 -19.80 -1.21 7.94
C SER A 427 -18.93 -2.48 7.86
N THR A 428 -18.85 -3.27 8.94
CA THR A 428 -18.05 -4.50 8.94
C THR A 428 -18.45 -5.48 7.82
N GLU A 429 -19.75 -5.71 7.61
CA GLU A 429 -20.25 -6.62 6.56
C GLU A 429 -19.85 -6.13 5.15
N GLU A 430 -20.02 -4.84 4.88
CA GLU A 430 -19.63 -4.23 3.60
C GLU A 430 -18.11 -4.25 3.41
N PHE A 431 -17.34 -4.01 4.46
CA PHE A 431 -15.89 -4.02 4.43
C PHE A 431 -15.33 -5.41 4.12
N VAL A 432 -15.86 -6.46 4.75
CA VAL A 432 -15.48 -7.85 4.46
C VAL A 432 -15.81 -8.22 3.01
N THR A 433 -17.00 -7.85 2.55
CA THR A 433 -17.44 -8.07 1.16
C THR A 433 -16.54 -7.33 0.16
N PHE A 434 -16.18 -6.09 0.47
CA PHE A 434 -15.29 -5.28 -0.35
C PHE A 434 -13.88 -5.89 -0.45
N LYS A 435 -13.28 -6.31 0.68
CA LYS A 435 -11.95 -6.98 0.68
C LYS A 435 -11.95 -8.22 -0.22
N TYR A 436 -13.00 -9.02 -0.16
CA TYR A 436 -13.12 -10.23 -0.96
C TYR A 436 -13.16 -9.92 -2.47
N ARG A 437 -14.02 -8.98 -2.89
CA ARG A 437 -14.12 -8.56 -4.30
C ARG A 437 -12.82 -7.92 -4.80
N LEU A 438 -12.16 -7.13 -3.95
CA LEU A 438 -10.88 -6.53 -4.28
C LEU A 438 -9.83 -7.62 -4.53
N ALA A 439 -9.79 -8.67 -3.70
CA ALA A 439 -8.89 -9.81 -3.87
C ALA A 439 -9.17 -10.56 -5.18
N ASP A 440 -10.43 -10.81 -5.52
CA ASP A 440 -10.81 -11.44 -6.79
C ASP A 440 -10.37 -10.59 -7.99
N GLN A 441 -10.59 -9.27 -7.94
CA GLN A 441 -10.16 -8.38 -9.01
C GLN A 441 -8.63 -8.31 -9.14
N MET A 442 -7.89 -8.39 -8.03
CA MET A 442 -6.42 -8.49 -8.08
C MET A 442 -5.96 -9.78 -8.77
N LEU A 443 -6.61 -10.91 -8.49
CA LEU A 443 -6.33 -12.18 -9.15
C LEU A 443 -6.68 -12.12 -10.65
N GLU A 444 -7.82 -11.57 -11.01
CA GLU A 444 -8.24 -11.39 -12.41
C GLU A 444 -7.23 -10.51 -13.17
N ASN A 445 -6.76 -9.41 -12.54
CA ASN A 445 -5.74 -8.55 -13.12
C ASN A 445 -4.40 -9.29 -13.32
N ALA A 446 -4.00 -10.12 -12.37
CA ALA A 446 -2.78 -10.94 -12.48
C ALA A 446 -2.91 -11.97 -13.61
N GLN A 447 -4.02 -12.70 -13.64
CA GLN A 447 -4.34 -13.65 -14.70
C GLN A 447 -4.30 -12.99 -16.09
N ASN A 448 -4.91 -11.81 -16.24
CA ASN A 448 -4.96 -11.09 -17.50
C ASN A 448 -3.56 -10.61 -17.95
N LYS A 449 -2.70 -10.20 -17.02
CA LYS A 449 -1.33 -9.75 -17.32
C LYS A 449 -0.33 -10.89 -17.49
N CYS A 450 -0.60 -12.07 -16.94
CA CYS A 450 0.32 -13.19 -16.99
C CYS A 450 0.51 -13.68 -18.44
N LYS A 451 1.75 -13.62 -18.94
CA LYS A 451 2.13 -14.10 -20.27
C LYS A 451 2.09 -15.62 -20.35
N ASP A 452 2.50 -16.29 -19.27
CA ASP A 452 2.46 -17.74 -19.16
C ASP A 452 1.19 -18.18 -18.43
N LYS A 453 0.15 -18.52 -19.20
CA LYS A 453 -1.13 -18.99 -18.66
C LYS A 453 -1.03 -20.34 -17.92
N SER A 454 0.12 -21.02 -17.99
CA SER A 454 0.36 -22.28 -17.28
C SER A 454 0.94 -22.10 -15.87
N ASP A 455 1.41 -20.89 -15.51
CA ASP A 455 1.87 -20.61 -14.15
C ASP A 455 0.67 -20.58 -13.17
N PRO A 456 0.62 -21.50 -12.19
CA PRO A 456 -0.47 -21.53 -11.20
C PRO A 456 -0.53 -20.28 -10.31
N ASN A 457 0.54 -19.48 -10.27
CA ASN A 457 0.62 -18.26 -9.47
C ASN A 457 0.40 -16.99 -10.30
N PHE A 458 0.18 -17.10 -11.62
CA PHE A 458 -0.05 -15.98 -12.53
C PHE A 458 1.02 -14.88 -12.46
N GLY A 459 2.28 -15.22 -12.19
CA GLY A 459 3.39 -14.28 -12.03
C GLY A 459 3.38 -13.48 -10.73
N LEU A 460 2.53 -13.82 -9.75
CA LEU A 460 2.47 -13.13 -8.46
C LEU A 460 3.59 -13.56 -7.52
N SER A 461 4.20 -12.59 -6.85
CA SER A 461 5.15 -12.86 -5.77
C SER A 461 4.46 -13.54 -4.58
N LYS A 462 5.25 -14.23 -3.73
CA LYS A 462 4.71 -14.85 -2.50
C LYS A 462 4.01 -13.82 -1.60
N SER A 463 4.60 -12.64 -1.41
CA SER A 463 4.03 -11.59 -0.57
C SER A 463 2.70 -11.05 -1.11
N GLU A 464 2.55 -10.93 -2.43
CA GLU A 464 1.28 -10.53 -3.04
C GLU A 464 0.20 -11.60 -2.90
N ARG A 465 0.57 -12.88 -3.06
CA ARG A 465 -0.35 -14.01 -2.82
C ARG A 465 -0.81 -14.05 -1.37
N ASP A 466 0.12 -13.91 -0.41
CA ASP A 466 -0.19 -13.86 1.02
C ASP A 466 -1.11 -12.67 1.34
N PHE A 467 -0.90 -11.52 0.70
CA PHE A 467 -1.78 -10.36 0.86
C PHE A 467 -3.19 -10.59 0.30
N ILE A 468 -3.31 -11.09 -0.93
CA ILE A 468 -4.60 -11.43 -1.56
C ILE A 468 -5.36 -12.47 -0.70
N SER A 469 -4.66 -13.48 -0.21
CA SER A 469 -5.16 -14.49 0.74
C SER A 469 -5.66 -13.83 2.04
N GLY A 470 -4.87 -12.91 2.60
CA GLY A 470 -5.24 -12.08 3.75
C GLY A 470 -6.56 -11.32 3.56
N LEU A 471 -6.79 -10.74 2.38
CA LEU A 471 -8.04 -10.03 2.08
C LEU A 471 -9.26 -10.96 2.08
N LYS A 472 -9.10 -12.21 1.63
CA LYS A 472 -10.17 -13.22 1.64
C LYS A 472 -10.41 -13.84 3.02
N THR A 473 -9.44 -13.72 3.94
CA THR A 473 -9.42 -14.43 5.24
C THR A 473 -10.68 -14.18 6.07
N ALA A 474 -11.25 -12.98 6.05
CA ALA A 474 -12.45 -12.66 6.84
C ALA A 474 -13.70 -13.45 6.41
N LYS A 475 -13.90 -13.64 5.10
CA LYS A 475 -14.99 -14.46 4.58
C LYS A 475 -14.68 -15.95 4.72
N ASN A 476 -13.41 -16.31 4.58
CA ASN A 476 -12.97 -17.69 4.77
C ASN A 476 -13.18 -18.14 6.21
N PHE A 477 -13.00 -17.24 7.19
CA PHE A 477 -13.18 -17.50 8.63
C PHE A 477 -14.62 -17.85 9.06
N ASP A 478 -15.64 -17.60 8.23
CA ASP A 478 -17.03 -17.81 8.62
C ASP A 478 -17.34 -19.26 9.04
N ASN A 479 -16.71 -20.27 8.40
CA ASN A 479 -16.93 -21.66 8.81
C ASN A 479 -16.38 -21.94 10.22
N PHE A 480 -15.22 -21.38 10.57
CA PHE A 480 -14.68 -21.47 11.93
C PHE A 480 -15.57 -20.73 12.92
N ARG A 481 -16.05 -19.52 12.57
CA ARG A 481 -16.95 -18.75 13.44
C ARG A 481 -18.23 -19.53 13.75
N ILE A 482 -18.87 -20.11 12.73
CA ILE A 482 -20.05 -20.96 12.91
C ILE A 482 -19.71 -22.17 13.79
N ALA A 483 -18.62 -22.88 13.49
CA ALA A 483 -18.20 -24.03 14.29
C ALA A 483 -17.86 -23.67 15.74
N TYR A 484 -17.37 -22.45 15.96
CA TYR A 484 -17.09 -21.91 17.27
C TYR A 484 -18.38 -21.68 18.05
N GLU A 485 -19.31 -20.92 17.48
CA GLU A 485 -20.59 -20.57 18.09
C GLU A 485 -21.47 -21.82 18.35
N ASP A 486 -21.52 -22.75 17.38
CA ASP A 486 -22.43 -23.91 17.41
C ASP A 486 -21.84 -25.16 18.11
N GLY A 487 -20.54 -25.18 18.38
CA GLY A 487 -19.86 -26.38 18.87
C GLY A 487 -18.74 -26.11 19.88
N LEU A 488 -17.65 -25.47 19.43
CA LEU A 488 -16.44 -25.35 20.25
C LEU A 488 -16.66 -24.54 21.53
N TYR A 489 -17.44 -23.45 21.48
CA TYR A 489 -17.67 -22.60 22.64
C TYR A 489 -18.32 -23.38 23.78
N GLY A 490 -19.39 -24.13 23.49
CA GLY A 490 -20.04 -25.01 24.47
C GLY A 490 -19.08 -26.08 25.00
N ARG A 491 -18.31 -26.72 24.11
CA ARG A 491 -17.35 -27.77 24.49
C ARG A 491 -16.25 -27.26 25.44
N VAL A 492 -15.77 -26.05 25.23
CA VAL A 492 -14.77 -25.41 26.11
C VAL A 492 -15.40 -25.05 27.45
N LEU A 493 -16.62 -24.50 27.45
CA LEU A 493 -17.34 -24.20 28.68
C LEU A 493 -17.62 -25.45 29.53
N ASP A 494 -17.99 -26.56 28.91
CA ASP A 494 -18.19 -27.85 29.60
C ASP A 494 -16.90 -28.29 30.32
N GLN A 495 -15.75 -28.16 29.66
CA GLN A 495 -14.46 -28.50 30.28
C GLN A 495 -14.07 -27.55 31.42
N ILE A 496 -14.38 -26.25 31.29
CA ILE A 496 -14.18 -25.29 32.38
C ILE A 496 -15.10 -25.61 33.56
N ASP A 497 -16.34 -26.02 33.33
CA ASP A 497 -17.27 -26.44 34.37
C ASP A 497 -16.82 -27.73 35.06
N ILE A 498 -16.33 -28.73 34.30
CA ILE A 498 -15.69 -29.94 34.85
C ILE A 498 -14.50 -29.53 35.73
N GLY A 499 -13.62 -28.67 35.22
CA GLY A 499 -12.47 -28.18 35.95
C GLY A 499 -12.85 -27.46 37.25
N SER A 500 -13.93 -26.67 37.25
CA SER A 500 -14.39 -25.95 38.45
C SER A 500 -14.88 -26.86 39.59
N LYS A 501 -15.15 -28.14 39.30
CA LYS A 501 -15.66 -29.14 40.25
C LYS A 501 -14.59 -30.14 40.68
N ASP A 502 -13.40 -30.09 40.08
CA ASP A 502 -12.32 -31.03 40.31
C ASP A 502 -11.23 -30.39 41.18
N SER A 503 -11.15 -30.81 42.45
CA SER A 503 -10.14 -30.33 43.40
C SER A 503 -8.72 -30.84 43.10
N GLU A 504 -8.60 -31.93 42.33
CA GLU A 504 -7.31 -32.55 42.03
C GLU A 504 -6.68 -31.94 40.78
N LYS A 505 -7.43 -31.82 39.69
CA LYS A 505 -6.89 -31.38 38.39
C LYS A 505 -7.62 -30.18 37.79
N GLY A 506 -8.51 -29.54 38.53
CA GLY A 506 -9.41 -28.51 38.00
C GLY A 506 -8.75 -27.37 37.22
N ALA A 507 -7.66 -26.83 37.74
CA ALA A 507 -6.90 -25.78 37.08
C ALA A 507 -6.20 -26.27 35.80
N ALA A 508 -5.68 -27.51 35.79
CA ALA A 508 -5.06 -28.09 34.60
C ALA A 508 -6.10 -28.31 33.49
N THR A 509 -7.29 -28.81 33.84
CA THR A 509 -8.41 -28.98 32.91
C THR A 509 -8.85 -27.64 32.32
N THR A 510 -8.99 -26.61 33.16
CA THR A 510 -9.39 -25.25 32.74
C THR A 510 -8.35 -24.60 31.82
N PHE A 511 -7.06 -24.69 32.15
CA PHE A 511 -6.01 -24.09 31.32
C PHE A 511 -5.77 -24.89 30.03
N GLY A 512 -5.88 -26.22 30.10
CA GLY A 512 -5.75 -27.12 28.98
C GLY A 512 -6.83 -26.92 27.93
N SER A 513 -8.09 -26.78 28.33
CA SER A 513 -9.21 -26.52 27.42
C SER A 513 -9.06 -25.20 26.66
N MET A 514 -8.66 -24.13 27.37
CA MET A 514 -8.34 -22.83 26.78
C MET A 514 -7.20 -22.93 25.75
N ARG A 515 -6.13 -23.65 26.08
CA ARG A 515 -4.99 -23.85 25.17
C ARG A 515 -5.36 -24.70 23.95
N ALA A 516 -6.19 -25.74 24.13
CA ALA A 516 -6.69 -26.56 23.03
C ALA A 516 -7.50 -25.71 22.05
N LEU A 517 -8.39 -24.84 22.53
CA LEU A 517 -9.13 -23.90 21.66
C LEU A 517 -8.18 -23.02 20.83
N LYS A 518 -7.14 -22.47 21.45
CA LYS A 518 -6.13 -21.66 20.74
C LYS A 518 -5.41 -22.50 19.67
N SER A 519 -5.04 -23.74 19.98
CA SER A 519 -4.41 -24.64 19.00
C SER A 519 -5.33 -24.96 17.83
N VAL A 520 -6.64 -25.18 18.04
CA VAL A 520 -7.61 -25.36 16.94
C VAL A 520 -7.65 -24.11 16.06
N PHE A 521 -7.69 -22.93 16.67
CA PHE A 521 -7.61 -21.67 15.94
C PHE A 521 -6.30 -21.56 15.12
N ASP A 522 -5.15 -21.93 15.68
CA ASP A 522 -3.85 -21.85 15.00
C ASP A 522 -3.65 -22.92 13.91
N ILE A 523 -4.32 -24.07 14.03
CA ILE A 523 -4.35 -25.08 12.97
C ILE A 523 -5.09 -24.52 11.75
N TYR A 524 -6.15 -23.73 11.97
CA TYR A 524 -7.03 -23.23 10.94
C TYR A 524 -6.64 -21.86 10.36
N PHE A 525 -6.42 -20.87 11.23
CA PHE A 525 -6.27 -19.47 10.86
C PHE A 525 -4.98 -19.26 10.06
N GLY A 526 -5.08 -18.60 8.90
CA GLY A 526 -3.95 -18.39 7.99
C GLY A 526 -3.61 -19.59 7.08
N HIS A 527 -4.41 -20.66 7.10
CA HIS A 527 -4.20 -21.87 6.28
C HIS A 527 -5.40 -22.26 5.42
N HIS A 528 -6.30 -21.31 5.17
CA HIS A 528 -7.57 -21.53 4.51
C HIS A 528 -7.45 -21.95 3.03
N ASP A 529 -6.31 -21.68 2.39
CA ASP A 529 -5.97 -22.04 1.01
C ASP A 529 -5.52 -23.51 0.84
N LYS A 530 -5.23 -24.21 1.94
CA LYS A 530 -4.73 -25.58 1.95
C LYS A 530 -5.85 -26.61 2.12
N THR A 531 -5.52 -27.87 1.83
CA THR A 531 -6.31 -29.01 2.32
C THR A 531 -5.93 -29.37 3.75
N PHE A 532 -6.84 -30.04 4.45
CA PHE A 532 -6.59 -30.52 5.80
C PHE A 532 -5.38 -31.47 5.85
N GLY A 533 -5.21 -32.34 4.85
CA GLY A 533 -4.07 -33.25 4.76
C GLY A 533 -2.72 -32.51 4.60
N GLN A 534 -2.68 -31.45 3.80
CA GLN A 534 -1.49 -30.60 3.69
C GLN A 534 -1.14 -29.95 5.02
N ARG A 535 -2.14 -29.41 5.72
CA ARG A 535 -1.92 -28.78 7.02
C ARG A 535 -1.49 -29.79 8.09
N LEU A 536 -2.12 -30.96 8.11
CA LEU A 536 -1.81 -32.04 9.05
C LEU A 536 -0.37 -32.55 8.87
N ALA A 537 0.12 -32.64 7.63
CA ALA A 537 1.51 -33.01 7.35
C ALA A 537 2.52 -31.99 7.89
N GLU A 538 2.22 -30.69 7.85
CA GLU A 538 3.11 -29.63 8.39
C GLU A 538 3.24 -29.69 9.91
N ILE A 539 2.18 -30.09 10.61
CA ILE A 539 2.17 -30.17 12.07
C ILE A 539 2.51 -31.57 12.60
N LYS A 540 2.79 -32.54 11.72
CA LYS A 540 3.03 -33.94 12.08
C LYS A 540 4.11 -34.09 13.15
N GLU A 541 5.24 -33.41 13.01
CA GLU A 541 6.36 -33.48 13.97
C GLU A 541 6.01 -32.90 15.36
N THR A 542 4.92 -32.14 15.46
CA THR A 542 4.44 -31.55 16.71
C THR A 542 3.30 -32.34 17.35
N LEU A 543 2.81 -33.39 16.68
CA LEU A 543 1.70 -34.22 17.13
C LEU A 543 2.20 -35.62 17.54
N PRO A 544 1.73 -36.17 18.66
CA PRO A 544 1.85 -37.60 18.94
C PRO A 544 1.24 -38.44 17.81
N GLN A 545 1.82 -39.60 17.53
CA GLN A 545 1.36 -40.51 16.48
C GLN A 545 -0.13 -40.88 16.62
N GLU A 546 -0.61 -41.09 17.86
CA GLU A 546 -2.01 -41.40 18.13
C GLU A 546 -2.96 -40.25 17.78
N GLU A 547 -2.59 -39.00 18.08
CA GLU A 547 -3.37 -37.82 17.69
C GLU A 547 -3.40 -37.68 16.17
N TYR A 548 -2.25 -37.88 15.51
CA TYR A 548 -2.17 -37.84 14.05
C TYR A 548 -3.12 -38.86 13.41
N GLU A 549 -3.14 -40.11 13.90
CA GLU A 549 -4.02 -41.17 13.41
C GLU A 549 -5.51 -40.86 13.61
N LYS A 550 -5.89 -40.29 14.77
CA LYS A 550 -7.28 -39.85 15.01
C LYS A 550 -7.71 -38.75 14.04
N LEU A 551 -6.82 -37.80 13.73
CA LEU A 551 -7.11 -36.71 12.79
C LEU A 551 -7.26 -37.19 11.33
N LEU A 552 -6.75 -38.36 10.96
CA LEU A 552 -6.98 -38.95 9.62
C LEU A 552 -8.45 -39.31 9.34
N ALA A 553 -9.32 -39.29 10.35
CA ALA A 553 -10.76 -39.42 10.15
C ALA A 553 -11.36 -38.23 9.36
N ILE A 554 -10.69 -37.08 9.34
CA ILE A 554 -11.03 -35.95 8.48
C ILE A 554 -10.39 -36.19 7.11
N SER A 555 -11.20 -36.10 6.05
CA SER A 555 -10.70 -36.32 4.68
C SER A 555 -9.50 -35.41 4.36
N PRO A 556 -8.34 -35.98 3.94
CA PRO A 556 -7.13 -35.21 3.63
C PRO A 556 -7.30 -34.21 2.48
N ASP A 557 -8.24 -34.45 1.57
CA ASP A 557 -8.51 -33.61 0.39
C ASP A 557 -9.49 -32.47 0.71
N LYS A 558 -10.14 -32.51 1.88
CA LYS A 558 -11.08 -31.49 2.31
C LYS A 558 -10.34 -30.17 2.49
N LYS A 559 -10.81 -29.09 1.85
CA LYS A 559 -10.23 -27.76 2.05
C LYS A 559 -10.51 -27.26 3.45
N MET A 560 -9.59 -26.48 4.00
CA MET A 560 -9.74 -25.90 5.34
C MET A 560 -11.02 -25.03 5.45
N VAL A 561 -11.38 -24.30 4.39
CA VAL A 561 -12.64 -23.53 4.30
C VAL A 561 -13.92 -24.37 4.30
N ASP A 562 -13.81 -25.67 4.01
CA ASP A 562 -14.94 -26.59 3.93
C ASP A 562 -15.10 -27.45 5.20
N LEU A 563 -14.23 -27.26 6.20
CA LEU A 563 -14.34 -27.94 7.48
C LEU A 563 -15.67 -27.59 8.15
N SER A 564 -16.32 -28.64 8.67
CA SER A 564 -17.60 -28.58 9.37
C SER A 564 -17.39 -28.43 10.87
N THR A 565 -18.45 -28.08 11.60
CA THR A 565 -18.45 -28.04 13.07
C THR A 565 -17.94 -29.34 13.69
N GLN A 566 -18.32 -30.50 13.14
CA GLN A 566 -17.87 -31.80 13.63
C GLN A 566 -16.37 -32.02 13.43
N ASP A 567 -15.79 -31.53 12.32
CA ASP A 567 -14.35 -31.64 12.09
C ASP A 567 -13.58 -30.80 13.13
N PHE A 568 -14.03 -29.57 13.39
CA PHE A 568 -13.39 -28.72 14.39
C PHE A 568 -13.49 -29.30 15.81
N VAL A 569 -14.65 -29.85 16.17
CA VAL A 569 -14.84 -30.51 17.47
C VAL A 569 -13.95 -31.76 17.58
N LEU A 570 -13.81 -32.54 16.50
CA LEU A 570 -12.90 -33.68 16.48
C LEU A 570 -11.44 -33.26 16.69
N ILE A 571 -11.00 -32.17 16.04
CA ILE A 571 -9.64 -31.63 16.25
C ILE A 571 -9.46 -31.24 17.71
N TYR A 572 -10.41 -30.50 18.27
CA TYR A 572 -10.38 -30.09 19.68
C TYR A 572 -10.29 -31.28 20.63
N ASP A 573 -11.23 -32.24 20.52
CA ASP A 573 -11.31 -33.40 21.39
C ASP A 573 -10.04 -34.27 21.27
N THR A 574 -9.43 -34.34 20.08
CA THR A 574 -8.19 -35.13 19.86
C THR A 574 -6.98 -34.56 20.58
N ILE A 575 -6.83 -33.23 20.63
CA ILE A 575 -5.65 -32.57 21.21
C ILE A 575 -5.82 -32.14 22.67
N LEU A 576 -7.04 -32.24 23.21
CA LEU A 576 -7.42 -31.73 24.53
C LEU A 576 -6.56 -32.34 25.65
N ASP A 577 -6.46 -33.66 25.72
CA ASP A 577 -5.79 -34.36 26.81
C ASP A 577 -4.31 -33.98 26.93
N ARG A 578 -3.62 -33.84 25.80
CA ARG A 578 -2.22 -33.38 25.77
C ARG A 578 -2.10 -31.95 26.30
N HIS A 579 -3.03 -31.06 25.95
CA HIS A 579 -3.00 -29.70 26.48
C HIS A 579 -3.30 -29.64 27.98
N ILE A 580 -4.14 -30.54 28.50
CA ILE A 580 -4.36 -30.69 29.95
C ILE A 580 -3.08 -31.18 30.64
N GLN A 581 -2.42 -32.22 30.11
CA GLN A 581 -1.16 -32.74 30.65
C GLN A 581 -0.02 -31.69 30.63
N ASN A 582 0.06 -30.90 29.56
CA ASN A 582 1.00 -29.79 29.47
C ASN A 582 0.70 -28.70 30.51
N ALA A 583 -0.58 -28.39 30.75
CA ALA A 583 -0.99 -27.46 31.79
C ALA A 583 -0.66 -27.99 33.21
N GLU A 584 -0.88 -29.28 33.46
CA GLU A 584 -0.49 -29.96 34.71
C GLU A 584 1.02 -29.82 34.96
N THR A 585 1.83 -30.09 33.93
CA THR A 585 3.29 -29.94 34.00
C THR A 585 3.70 -28.49 34.32
N ASP A 586 3.08 -27.50 33.68
CA ASP A 586 3.36 -26.08 33.95
C ASP A 586 2.99 -25.66 35.37
N ILE A 587 1.86 -26.15 35.90
CA ILE A 587 1.41 -25.89 37.26
C ILE A 587 2.41 -26.47 38.26
N LEU A 588 2.81 -27.73 38.10
CA LEU A 588 3.80 -28.38 38.96
C LEU A 588 5.15 -27.66 38.94
N GLN A 589 5.60 -27.22 37.77
CA GLN A 589 6.82 -26.41 37.64
C GLN A 589 6.69 -25.05 38.34
N ALA A 590 5.53 -24.39 38.24
CA ALA A 590 5.28 -23.12 38.90
C ALA A 590 5.29 -23.27 40.43
N TYR A 591 4.63 -24.31 40.95
CA TYR A 591 4.67 -24.64 42.38
C TYR A 591 6.09 -24.92 42.86
N SER A 592 6.86 -25.74 42.13
CA SER A 592 8.26 -26.00 42.49
C SER A 592 9.12 -24.73 42.54
N ARG A 593 8.92 -23.81 41.58
CA ARG A 593 9.63 -22.51 41.56
C ARG A 593 9.21 -21.60 42.71
N GLU A 594 7.91 -21.50 42.99
CA GLU A 594 7.39 -20.64 44.05
C GLU A 594 7.74 -21.16 45.44
N LEU A 595 7.71 -22.47 45.67
CA LEU A 595 8.15 -23.09 46.94
C LEU A 595 9.62 -22.77 47.26
N LYS A 596 10.48 -22.64 46.24
CA LYS A 596 11.89 -22.21 46.40
C LYS A 596 12.02 -20.72 46.73
N ARG A 597 11.07 -19.87 46.30
CA ARG A 597 11.14 -18.41 46.44
C ARG A 597 10.39 -17.88 47.66
N LYS A 598 9.16 -18.36 47.89
CA LYS A 598 8.23 -17.91 48.94
C LYS A 598 7.43 -19.11 49.47
N PRO A 599 7.98 -19.87 50.44
CA PRO A 599 7.39 -21.13 50.93
C PRO A 599 5.98 -21.03 51.51
N ARG A 600 5.46 -19.82 51.77
CA ARG A 600 4.14 -19.59 52.40
C ARG A 600 3.08 -19.03 51.45
N ARG A 601 3.38 -18.88 50.14
CA ARG A 601 2.39 -18.39 49.18
C ARG A 601 1.32 -19.46 48.96
N ALA A 602 0.04 -19.08 49.01
CA ALA A 602 -1.06 -20.00 48.79
C ALA A 602 -1.16 -20.40 47.31
N ASP A 603 -1.45 -21.68 47.05
CA ASP A 603 -1.52 -22.25 45.70
C ASP A 603 -2.57 -21.57 44.83
N GLY A 604 -3.72 -21.24 45.40
CA GLY A 604 -4.76 -20.47 44.71
C GLY A 604 -4.26 -19.11 44.18
N ILE A 605 -3.26 -18.49 44.83
CA ILE A 605 -2.66 -17.24 44.34
C ILE A 605 -1.74 -17.52 43.15
N VAL A 606 -0.96 -18.61 43.16
CA VAL A 606 -0.10 -18.98 42.03
C VAL A 606 -0.95 -19.30 40.80
N LEU A 607 -2.03 -20.07 40.99
CA LEU A 607 -2.98 -20.40 39.92
C LEU A 607 -3.68 -19.16 39.38
N ALA A 608 -4.31 -18.34 40.24
CA ALA A 608 -5.14 -17.22 39.80
C ALA A 608 -4.36 -15.99 39.35
N SER A 609 -3.19 -15.70 39.95
CA SER A 609 -2.41 -14.48 39.63
C SER A 609 -1.28 -14.70 38.65
N ASP A 610 -0.70 -15.91 38.55
CA ASP A 610 0.49 -16.12 37.73
C ASP A 610 0.19 -16.95 36.47
N LEU A 611 -0.64 -18.00 36.59
CA LEU A 611 -0.89 -18.95 35.50
C LEU A 611 -2.17 -18.66 34.71
N PHE A 612 -3.28 -18.40 35.40
CA PHE A 612 -4.55 -18.09 34.73
C PHE A 612 -4.45 -16.87 33.79
N PRO A 613 -3.78 -15.75 34.15
CA PRO A 613 -3.61 -14.63 33.24
C PRO A 613 -2.84 -15.00 31.96
N ARG A 614 -1.94 -15.99 32.02
CA ARG A 614 -1.22 -16.48 30.83
C ARG A 614 -2.12 -17.32 29.95
N ALA A 615 -2.90 -18.23 30.53
CA ALA A 615 -3.89 -19.02 29.79
C ALA A 615 -4.94 -18.11 29.13
N LYS A 616 -5.47 -17.15 29.89
CA LYS A 616 -6.37 -16.09 29.42
C LYS A 616 -5.73 -15.26 28.30
N GLY A 617 -4.46 -14.89 28.46
CA GLY A 617 -3.69 -14.14 27.46
C GLY A 617 -3.59 -14.89 26.13
N ALA A 618 -3.26 -16.18 26.16
CA ALA A 618 -3.15 -17.02 24.97
C ALA A 618 -4.47 -17.12 24.18
N VAL A 619 -5.60 -17.23 24.88
CA VAL A 619 -6.92 -17.25 24.20
C VAL A 619 -7.29 -15.84 23.71
N ASN A 620 -6.96 -14.78 24.45
CA ASN A 620 -7.18 -13.40 24.01
C ASN A 620 -6.40 -13.04 22.74
N GLU A 621 -5.29 -13.69 22.44
CA GLU A 621 -4.57 -13.52 21.16
C GLU A 621 -5.44 -13.83 19.94
N ILE A 622 -6.46 -14.69 20.09
CA ILE A 622 -7.46 -14.95 19.03
C ILE A 622 -8.13 -13.63 18.65
N ASN A 623 -8.73 -12.93 19.61
CA ASN A 623 -9.44 -11.67 19.35
C ASN A 623 -8.50 -10.54 18.90
N ILE A 624 -7.25 -10.52 19.38
CA ILE A 624 -6.23 -9.59 18.87
C ILE A 624 -5.96 -9.86 17.38
N THR A 625 -5.81 -11.13 17.02
CA THR A 625 -5.56 -11.56 15.63
C THR A 625 -6.76 -11.25 14.72
N LEU A 626 -7.98 -11.55 15.17
CA LEU A 626 -9.20 -11.23 14.43
C LEU A 626 -9.35 -9.72 14.20
N SER A 627 -9.15 -8.91 15.24
CA SER A 627 -9.23 -7.44 15.16
C SER A 627 -8.19 -6.86 14.19
N ARG A 628 -6.96 -7.38 14.20
CA ARG A 628 -5.90 -7.00 13.24
C ARG A 628 -6.31 -7.29 11.80
N ASN A 629 -7.02 -8.39 11.56
CA ASN A 629 -7.50 -8.78 10.24
C ASN A 629 -8.86 -8.16 9.86
N GLY A 630 -9.44 -7.33 10.74
CA GLY A 630 -10.76 -6.72 10.53
C GLY A 630 -11.86 -7.78 10.44
N ILE A 631 -11.82 -8.74 11.35
CA ILE A 631 -12.81 -9.79 11.57
C ILE A 631 -13.43 -9.53 12.95
N ASP A 632 -14.74 -9.76 13.08
CA ASP A 632 -15.45 -9.60 14.35
C ASP A 632 -14.84 -10.50 15.43
N THR A 633 -14.72 -9.95 16.64
CA THR A 633 -14.17 -10.68 17.79
C THR A 633 -15.15 -11.73 18.29
N LEU A 634 -14.62 -12.82 18.83
CA LEU A 634 -15.41 -13.87 19.44
C LEU A 634 -15.65 -13.59 20.93
N THR A 635 -16.77 -14.06 21.45
CA THR A 635 -16.99 -14.10 22.91
C THR A 635 -16.18 -15.25 23.49
N LEU A 636 -15.06 -14.95 24.12
CA LEU A 636 -14.14 -15.97 24.65
C LEU A 636 -14.52 -16.42 26.08
N PRO A 637 -14.38 -17.70 26.42
CA PRO A 637 -14.66 -18.20 27.77
C PRO A 637 -13.49 -17.87 28.71
N LEU A 638 -13.44 -16.63 29.21
CA LEU A 638 -12.32 -16.10 30.00
C LEU A 638 -12.58 -16.11 31.52
N GLU A 639 -13.52 -16.93 31.97
CA GLU A 639 -13.93 -17.04 33.36
C GLU A 639 -13.43 -18.34 34.01
N HIS A 640 -13.28 -18.32 35.32
CA HIS A 640 -13.07 -19.51 36.14
C HIS A 640 -13.87 -19.38 37.44
N LYS A 641 -14.30 -20.52 38.00
CA LYS A 641 -14.84 -20.62 39.36
C LYS A 641 -13.98 -21.65 40.10
N GLY A 642 -13.32 -21.26 41.18
CA GLY A 642 -12.49 -22.17 41.99
C GLY A 642 -11.37 -22.86 41.19
N LEU A 643 -10.22 -22.20 41.03
CA LEU A 643 -9.04 -22.87 40.45
C LEU A 643 -8.34 -23.65 41.55
N GLU A 644 -8.48 -24.97 41.50
CA GLU A 644 -7.85 -25.90 42.42
C GLU A 644 -6.96 -26.90 41.66
N PHE A 645 -5.89 -27.33 42.32
CA PHE A 645 -5.00 -28.37 41.82
C PHE A 645 -4.31 -29.03 43.02
N ALA A 646 -4.46 -30.34 43.17
CA ALA A 646 -3.87 -31.10 44.25
C ALA A 646 -2.36 -31.20 44.05
N ARG A 647 -1.61 -30.69 45.02
CA ARG A 647 -0.16 -30.73 44.99
C ARG A 647 0.33 -32.14 45.37
N PRO A 648 1.25 -32.76 44.60
CA PRO A 648 1.91 -34.00 44.99
C PRO A 648 2.64 -33.88 46.33
N ASP A 649 2.61 -34.96 47.11
CA ASP A 649 3.18 -35.01 48.46
C ASP A 649 4.68 -34.68 48.50
N GLU A 650 5.42 -35.01 47.45
CA GLU A 650 6.86 -34.75 47.34
C GLU A 650 7.18 -33.24 47.35
N LEU A 651 6.26 -32.40 46.84
CA LEU A 651 6.41 -30.95 46.89
C LEU A 651 5.99 -30.37 48.25
N ASN A 652 5.16 -31.09 49.02
CA ASN A 652 4.79 -30.71 50.39
C ASN A 652 5.98 -30.91 51.37
N GLU A 653 6.81 -31.93 51.15
CA GLU A 653 8.04 -32.16 51.95
C GLU A 653 9.07 -31.03 51.81
N ILE A 654 9.19 -30.43 50.62
CA ILE A 654 10.05 -29.26 50.35
C ILE A 654 9.57 -28.02 51.14
N GLN A 655 8.26 -27.88 51.33
CA GLN A 655 7.67 -26.81 52.14
C GLN A 655 7.98 -27.01 53.63
N GLN A 656 7.92 -28.25 54.14
CA GLN A 656 8.21 -28.57 55.54
C GLN A 656 9.71 -28.46 55.88
N THR A 657 10.60 -28.91 55.00
CA THR A 657 12.06 -28.79 55.19
C THR A 657 12.54 -27.34 55.20
N ASN A 658 12.01 -26.48 54.33
CA ASN A 658 12.30 -25.03 54.35
C ASN A 658 11.71 -24.32 55.58
N THR A 659 10.61 -24.82 56.14
CA THR A 659 10.01 -24.26 57.38
C THR A 659 10.81 -24.66 58.62
N ASN A 660 11.36 -25.88 58.66
CA ASN A 660 12.19 -26.36 59.78
C ASN A 660 13.60 -25.75 59.80
N GLN A 661 14.14 -25.27 58.68
CA GLN A 661 15.41 -24.53 58.65
C GLN A 661 15.31 -23.06 59.10
N GLN A 662 14.10 -22.55 59.36
CA GLN A 662 13.86 -21.16 59.82
C GLN A 662 13.31 -21.05 61.25
N GLN A 663 13.35 -22.10 62.08
CA GLN A 663 13.12 -21.96 63.52
C GLN A 663 14.43 -21.57 64.25
N PRO A 664 14.47 -20.46 65.02
CA PRO A 664 15.67 -20.06 65.72
C PRO A 664 15.92 -20.94 66.96
N LEU A 665 17.20 -21.26 67.21
CA LEU A 665 17.71 -21.70 68.51
C LEU A 665 17.39 -20.63 69.57
N ILE A 666 16.23 -20.71 70.20
CA ILE A 666 15.90 -19.99 71.43
C ILE A 666 15.40 -21.02 72.43
N ASN A 667 16.33 -21.73 73.08
CA ASN A 667 16.14 -22.34 74.40
C ASN A 667 17.39 -23.08 74.90
N GLN A 668 18.53 -22.39 75.02
CA GLN A 668 19.61 -22.79 75.96
C GLN A 668 20.36 -21.54 76.41
N GLY A 669 19.88 -20.88 77.46
CA GLY A 669 20.52 -19.67 77.98
C GLY A 669 19.78 -19.02 79.15
N ALA A 670 19.21 -19.81 80.07
CA ALA A 670 18.60 -19.29 81.29
C ALA A 670 18.86 -20.23 82.49
N GLN A 671 20.10 -20.71 82.62
CA GLN A 671 20.65 -21.18 83.90
C GLN A 671 22.12 -20.77 83.95
N ASN A 672 22.48 -20.00 84.98
CA ASN A 672 23.80 -19.44 85.32
C ASN A 672 24.04 -17.97 84.97
N ALA A 673 23.51 -17.06 85.81
CA ALA A 673 24.30 -15.98 86.39
C ALA A 673 23.59 -15.43 87.64
N ARG A 674 24.34 -15.43 88.75
CA ARG A 674 24.08 -14.67 89.98
C ARG A 674 24.34 -13.19 89.76
#